data_AF-A0A1G1LKD8-F1
#
_entry.id   AF-A0A1G1LKD8-F1
#
_cell.length_a   1.000
_cell.length_b   1.000
_cell.length_c   1.000
_cell.angle_alpha   90.00
_cell.angle_beta   90.00
_cell.angle_gamma   90.00
#
_symmetry.space_group_name_H-M   'P 1'
#
loop_
_entity.id
_entity.type
_entity.pdbx_description
1 polymer ?
#
loop_
_entity_poly.entity_id
_entity_poly.type
_entity_poly.pdbx_seq_one_letter_code
_entity_poly.pdbx_strand_id
1 'polypeptide(L)'
;MIKQTDKALAEELLKNKLIAPTVLQKSLAEVKPDESLKNYLIRQGLASEEQLLKTLSAAMGFEIIDFKRIQVEKNVLDRMPVKFAWYYKILPVKVDNKVLTLATSNLLDVKVIDEIRVHLGLEPKVVLAKENDLLEAFRKYYGLAADTIDQILRKDPTGKKEQLESVWVEDLEKESQDASVAKLVNQIFLDAYQRRATDIHIEPYRDNVRLRYRIDGMLMDANLPSQAKQFLRPILSRIKIMANLSIEEKRLPQDGSAVVKTKDQDLDLRVSTIPTPRGESMVIRILPTKVMLYSLAKLGIEPDNLKTFRMLIDKPHGIIFVTGPTGSGKSTTLYACLNELSSIESKIVTIEDPIEFEMEGITQIQVNPKVNLDFARGLRSVLRHDPDIIMVGEVRDLETAEIAIRTALTGHLVFSSLHTNDAASGVTRLVDMGVEPFLVASSVEAFVAQRLVRIICKSCKEEVKAPLIELREEIAASLGLKSRDEVKIYRGRGCPECNNTGFWGRTAIYEILIVNESIREAILERKRPDAIKLMALRNGMRSLRQDGWRKVVAGVTTPEEVMDITVKDEIPRSEVGGNSANPSEKKTNTENQPVNPFSEAATEKNDYESRVYPRVNERVGVRFQIVKQIDQKTREFKTEDVEHATFSKDISAGGVRFVFGKTIPIGTLLSLKIQLKEGERSIHCTARVGRVEQEGQTNSFNVIAYYLDITSAERVKISNFVNSKLT
;
A
#
# COMPACT_ATOMS: atom_id res chain seq x y z
N MET A 1 37.78 -16.12 -22.97
CA MET A 1 37.14 -17.34 -23.53
C MET A 1 35.65 -17.07 -23.63
N ILE A 2 35.07 -17.27 -24.82
CA ILE A 2 33.62 -17.11 -25.04
C ILE A 2 32.89 -18.26 -24.35
N LYS A 3 31.86 -17.97 -23.56
CA LYS A 3 31.07 -19.00 -22.85
C LYS A 3 30.44 -19.94 -23.88
N GLN A 4 30.35 -21.23 -23.55
CA GLN A 4 29.83 -22.25 -24.46
C GLN A 4 28.38 -21.97 -24.87
N THR A 5 27.61 -21.33 -23.99
CA THR A 5 26.26 -20.83 -24.22
C THR A 5 26.19 -19.68 -25.24
N ASP A 6 27.16 -18.75 -25.23
CA ASP A 6 27.24 -17.66 -26.21
C ASP A 6 27.60 -18.17 -27.60
N LYS A 7 28.38 -19.26 -27.70
CA LYS A 7 28.67 -19.92 -28.98
C LYS A 7 27.42 -20.56 -29.59
N ALA A 8 26.63 -21.26 -28.79
CA ALA A 8 25.38 -21.86 -29.25
C ALA A 8 24.36 -20.80 -29.72
N LEU A 9 24.26 -19.69 -28.98
CA LEU A 9 23.43 -18.54 -29.40
C LEU A 9 23.93 -17.93 -30.71
N ALA A 10 25.25 -17.76 -30.87
CA ALA A 10 25.87 -17.21 -32.07
C ALA A 10 25.56 -18.06 -33.33
N GLU A 11 25.70 -19.39 -33.24
CA GLU A 11 25.42 -20.31 -34.36
C GLU A 11 23.96 -20.23 -34.80
N GLU A 12 23.04 -20.14 -33.85
CA GLU A 12 21.62 -20.10 -34.14
C GLU A 12 21.17 -18.75 -34.72
N LEU A 13 21.76 -17.64 -34.27
CA LEU A 13 21.49 -16.32 -34.83
C LEU A 13 21.88 -16.22 -36.30
N LEU A 14 22.96 -16.90 -36.70
CA LEU A 14 23.35 -17.03 -38.11
C LEU A 14 22.37 -17.88 -38.90
N LYS A 15 21.98 -19.04 -38.35
CA LYS A 15 21.07 -19.99 -38.99
C LYS A 15 19.70 -19.37 -39.29
N ASN A 16 19.19 -18.57 -38.36
CA ASN A 16 17.91 -17.87 -38.50
C ASN A 16 18.00 -16.52 -39.23
N LYS A 17 19.18 -16.16 -39.77
CA LYS A 17 19.44 -14.90 -40.50
C LYS A 17 19.06 -13.64 -39.72
N LEU A 18 19.12 -13.68 -38.39
CA LEU A 18 18.79 -12.54 -37.53
C LEU A 18 19.93 -11.50 -37.50
N ILE A 19 21.17 -11.96 -37.68
CA ILE A 19 22.37 -11.12 -37.69
C ILE A 19 23.30 -11.58 -38.82
N ALA A 20 23.91 -10.62 -39.52
CA ALA A 20 24.89 -10.92 -40.56
C ALA A 20 26.18 -11.53 -39.98
N PRO A 21 26.85 -12.47 -40.67
CA PRO A 21 28.09 -13.10 -40.19
C PRO A 21 29.19 -12.12 -39.78
N THR A 22 29.33 -11.03 -40.54
CA THR A 22 30.30 -9.95 -40.28
C THR A 22 29.99 -9.18 -39.01
N VAL A 23 28.71 -8.91 -38.74
CA VAL A 23 28.25 -8.21 -37.53
C VAL A 23 28.41 -9.10 -36.30
N LEU A 24 28.16 -10.40 -36.42
CA LEU A 24 28.33 -11.33 -35.31
C LEU A 24 29.81 -11.54 -34.94
N GLN A 25 30.71 -11.67 -35.92
CA GLN A 25 32.15 -11.76 -35.66
C GLN A 25 32.67 -10.50 -34.94
N LYS A 26 32.23 -9.32 -35.38
CA LYS A 26 32.56 -8.06 -34.70
C LYS A 26 32.00 -8.02 -33.27
N SER A 27 30.75 -8.44 -33.09
CA SER A 27 30.11 -8.51 -31.77
C SER A 27 30.87 -9.45 -30.82
N LEU A 28 31.26 -10.65 -31.28
CA LEU A 28 32.03 -11.62 -30.48
C LEU A 28 33.43 -11.11 -30.09
N ALA A 29 34.03 -10.22 -30.88
CA ALA A 29 35.32 -9.61 -30.57
C ALA A 29 35.21 -8.44 -29.58
N GLU A 30 34.07 -7.75 -29.56
CA GLU A 30 33.83 -6.57 -28.71
C GLU A 30 33.12 -6.88 -27.39
N VAL A 31 32.55 -8.09 -27.23
CA VAL A 31 31.94 -8.54 -25.97
C VAL A 31 33.01 -8.63 -24.88
N LYS A 32 32.76 -7.93 -23.76
CA LYS A 32 33.65 -7.96 -22.59
C LYS A 32 33.62 -9.34 -21.91
N PRO A 33 34.68 -9.76 -21.19
CA PRO A 33 34.76 -11.09 -20.56
C PRO A 33 33.62 -11.42 -19.58
N ASP A 34 33.01 -10.40 -19.00
CA ASP A 34 31.94 -10.42 -18.01
C ASP A 34 30.53 -10.16 -18.60
N GLU A 35 30.44 -9.75 -19.87
CA GLU A 35 29.19 -9.47 -20.59
C GLU A 35 28.74 -10.72 -21.40
N SER A 36 27.44 -11.00 -21.47
CA SER A 36 26.91 -12.05 -22.36
C SER A 36 26.69 -11.51 -23.77
N LEU A 37 26.78 -12.38 -24.79
CA LEU A 37 26.52 -11.98 -26.17
C LEU A 37 25.11 -11.40 -26.32
N LYS A 38 24.13 -11.99 -25.63
CA LYS A 38 22.73 -11.51 -25.59
C LYS A 38 22.66 -10.05 -25.16
N ASN A 39 23.31 -9.69 -24.05
CA ASN A 39 23.24 -8.34 -23.48
C ASN A 39 23.92 -7.31 -24.38
N TYR A 40 25.06 -7.67 -24.97
CA TYR A 40 25.76 -6.82 -25.93
C TYR A 40 24.88 -6.52 -27.15
N LEU A 41 24.23 -7.53 -27.73
CA LEU A 41 23.37 -7.38 -28.91
C LEU A 41 22.16 -6.47 -28.65
N ILE A 42 21.56 -6.55 -27.47
CA ILE A 42 20.47 -5.67 -27.04
C ILE A 42 20.99 -4.24 -26.88
N ARG A 43 22.13 -4.05 -26.20
CA ARG A 43 22.73 -2.74 -25.92
C ARG A 43 23.11 -1.98 -27.19
N GLN A 44 23.57 -2.68 -28.23
CA GLN A 44 23.90 -2.09 -29.53
C GLN A 44 22.70 -1.93 -30.46
N GLY A 45 21.49 -2.30 -30.02
CA GLY A 45 20.28 -2.23 -30.84
C GLY A 45 20.28 -3.19 -32.03
N LEU A 46 21.13 -4.22 -32.02
CA LEU A 46 21.30 -5.16 -33.12
C LEU A 46 20.22 -6.25 -33.13
N ALA A 47 19.59 -6.53 -31.99
CA ALA A 47 18.46 -7.43 -31.87
C ALA A 47 17.58 -7.04 -30.68
N SER A 48 16.26 -7.25 -30.79
CA SER A 48 15.36 -7.09 -29.64
C SER A 48 15.45 -8.29 -28.68
N GLU A 49 15.23 -8.05 -27.39
CA GLU A 49 15.21 -9.11 -26.37
C GLU A 49 14.19 -10.22 -26.72
N GLU A 50 13.05 -9.85 -27.29
CA GLU A 50 12.00 -10.81 -27.66
C GLU A 50 12.41 -11.71 -28.82
N GLN A 51 13.12 -11.18 -29.82
CA GLN A 51 13.68 -11.98 -30.92
C GLN A 51 14.75 -12.95 -30.40
N LEU A 52 15.61 -12.49 -29.48
CA LEU A 52 16.66 -13.32 -28.88
C LEU A 52 16.06 -14.46 -28.04
N LEU A 53 15.05 -14.18 -27.22
CA LEU A 53 14.37 -15.19 -26.41
C LEU A 53 13.64 -16.23 -27.27
N LYS A 54 12.93 -15.81 -28.34
CA LYS A 54 12.27 -16.73 -29.28
C LYS A 54 13.28 -17.65 -29.97
N THR A 55 14.45 -17.11 -30.33
CA THR A 55 15.54 -17.88 -30.95
C THR A 55 16.09 -18.92 -29.99
N LEU A 56 16.36 -18.53 -28.74
CA LEU A 56 16.82 -19.44 -27.67
C LEU A 56 15.80 -20.54 -27.38
N SER A 57 14.51 -20.21 -27.38
CA SER A 57 13.42 -21.16 -27.19
C SER A 57 13.36 -22.20 -28.32
N ALA A 58 13.42 -21.74 -29.58
CA ALA A 58 13.34 -22.61 -30.76
C ALA A 58 14.55 -23.56 -30.88
N ALA A 59 15.74 -23.10 -30.52
CA ALA A 59 16.97 -23.85 -30.75
C ALA A 59 17.38 -24.76 -29.60
N MET A 60 17.08 -24.37 -28.37
CA MET A 60 17.51 -25.09 -27.17
C MET A 60 16.33 -25.69 -26.39
N GLY A 61 15.09 -25.51 -26.88
CA GLY A 61 13.90 -26.10 -26.28
C GLY A 61 13.46 -25.46 -24.95
N PHE A 62 13.96 -24.27 -24.61
CA PHE A 62 13.54 -23.57 -23.40
C PHE A 62 12.12 -23.02 -23.55
N GLU A 63 11.27 -23.29 -22.56
CA GLU A 63 9.98 -22.62 -22.43
C GLU A 63 10.18 -21.14 -22.04
N ILE A 64 9.40 -20.24 -22.62
CA ILE A 64 9.36 -18.82 -22.23
C ILE A 64 8.13 -18.61 -21.35
N ILE A 65 8.33 -18.02 -20.18
CA ILE A 65 7.24 -17.68 -19.28
C ILE A 65 6.98 -16.17 -19.27
N ASP A 66 5.72 -15.83 -18.98
CA ASP A 66 5.28 -14.45 -18.77
C ASP A 66 4.73 -14.33 -17.34
N PHE A 67 5.45 -13.61 -16.49
CA PHE A 67 5.06 -13.38 -15.09
C PHE A 67 3.77 -12.57 -14.93
N LYS A 68 3.29 -11.91 -15.99
CA LYS A 68 1.99 -11.21 -15.96
C LYS A 68 0.81 -12.18 -15.96
N ARG A 69 1.02 -13.44 -16.36
CA ARG A 69 -0.01 -14.47 -16.47
C ARG A 69 0.07 -15.55 -15.39
N ILE A 70 1.10 -15.49 -14.54
CA ILE A 70 1.40 -16.55 -13.57
C ILE A 70 1.51 -15.94 -12.16
N GLN A 71 0.86 -16.58 -11.20
CA GLN A 71 1.02 -16.28 -9.78
C GLN A 71 1.81 -17.40 -9.12
N VAL A 72 2.92 -17.04 -8.46
CA VAL A 72 3.78 -17.99 -7.76
C VAL A 72 3.26 -18.17 -6.33
N GLU A 73 3.05 -19.42 -5.93
CA GLU A 73 2.63 -19.76 -4.57
C GLU A 73 3.75 -19.56 -3.55
N LYS A 74 3.39 -19.20 -2.31
CA LYS A 74 4.37 -18.89 -1.25
C LYS A 74 5.24 -20.09 -0.87
N ASN A 75 4.66 -21.29 -0.83
CA ASN A 75 5.36 -22.56 -0.61
C ASN A 75 6.49 -22.82 -1.62
N VAL A 76 6.40 -22.31 -2.86
CA VAL A 76 7.42 -22.42 -3.91
C VAL A 76 8.52 -21.39 -3.68
N LEU A 77 8.15 -20.15 -3.34
CA LEU A 77 9.10 -19.09 -3.00
C LEU A 77 9.95 -19.45 -1.76
N ASP A 78 9.33 -20.07 -0.75
CA ASP A 78 9.98 -20.52 0.48
C ASP A 78 10.99 -21.65 0.25
N ARG A 79 10.95 -22.34 -0.90
CA ARG A 79 11.97 -23.35 -1.27
C ARG A 79 13.30 -22.75 -1.66
N MET A 80 13.33 -21.47 -2.04
CA MET A 80 14.55 -20.82 -2.46
C MET A 80 14.85 -19.64 -1.55
N PRO A 81 15.96 -19.69 -0.80
CA PRO A 81 16.40 -18.55 -0.02
C PRO A 81 16.55 -17.31 -0.92
N VAL A 82 16.04 -16.17 -0.46
CA VAL A 82 16.08 -14.90 -1.22
C VAL A 82 17.50 -14.57 -1.72
N LYS A 83 18.50 -14.80 -0.86
CA LYS A 83 19.92 -14.62 -1.18
C LYS A 83 20.38 -15.48 -2.36
N PHE A 84 19.91 -16.72 -2.40
CA PHE A 84 20.26 -17.70 -3.42
C PHE A 84 19.60 -17.34 -4.76
N ALA A 85 18.31 -16.95 -4.72
CA ALA A 85 17.56 -16.47 -5.87
C ALA A 85 18.24 -15.27 -6.55
N TRP A 86 18.65 -14.27 -5.77
CA TRP A 86 19.33 -13.09 -6.29
C TRP A 86 20.72 -13.37 -6.84
N TYR A 87 21.52 -14.19 -6.16
CA TYR A 87 22.89 -14.48 -6.58
C TYR A 87 22.95 -15.08 -7.99
N TYR A 88 22.10 -16.06 -8.26
CA TYR A 88 22.02 -16.69 -9.57
C TYR A 88 21.05 -16.00 -10.53
N LYS A 89 20.37 -14.92 -10.09
CA LYS A 89 19.31 -14.22 -10.83
C LYS A 89 18.24 -15.20 -11.37
N ILE A 90 17.73 -16.04 -10.47
CA ILE A 90 16.72 -17.07 -10.73
C ILE A 90 15.52 -16.91 -9.81
N LEU A 91 14.32 -17.17 -10.29
CA LEU A 91 13.10 -17.09 -9.49
C LEU A 91 12.33 -18.43 -9.58
N PRO A 92 11.92 -19.04 -8.44
CA PRO A 92 11.18 -20.29 -8.50
C PRO A 92 9.74 -20.03 -8.92
N VAL A 93 9.22 -20.83 -9.84
CA VAL A 93 7.90 -20.62 -10.46
C VAL A 93 6.90 -21.67 -10.04
N LYS A 94 7.30 -22.94 -10.07
CA LYS A 94 6.47 -24.10 -9.73
C LYS A 94 7.33 -25.24 -9.22
N VAL A 95 6.80 -26.03 -8.29
CA VAL A 95 7.38 -27.33 -7.89
C VAL A 95 6.37 -28.43 -8.23
N ASP A 96 6.82 -29.47 -8.93
CA ASP A 96 6.01 -30.63 -9.28
C ASP A 96 6.88 -31.89 -9.31
N ASN A 97 6.49 -32.98 -8.63
CA ASN A 97 7.22 -34.26 -8.62
C ASN A 97 8.75 -34.14 -8.44
N LYS A 98 9.20 -33.32 -7.47
CA LYS A 98 10.62 -32.97 -7.19
C LYS A 98 11.34 -32.17 -8.27
N VAL A 99 10.64 -31.71 -9.31
CA VAL A 99 11.16 -30.78 -10.32
C VAL A 99 10.81 -29.35 -9.91
N LEU A 100 11.82 -28.49 -9.76
CA LEU A 100 11.66 -27.07 -9.47
C LEU A 100 11.84 -26.27 -10.78
N THR A 101 10.78 -25.63 -11.24
CA THR A 101 10.85 -24.73 -12.39
C THR A 101 11.45 -23.39 -11.98
N LEU A 102 12.54 -22.99 -12.65
CA LEU A 102 13.35 -21.81 -12.36
C LEU A 102 13.33 -20.86 -13.54
N ALA A 103 12.82 -19.66 -13.33
CA ALA A 103 12.86 -18.59 -14.33
C ALA A 103 14.17 -17.83 -14.27
N THR A 104 14.74 -17.53 -15.43
CA THR A 104 15.94 -16.69 -15.56
C THR A 104 15.90 -15.90 -16.86
N SER A 105 16.62 -14.78 -16.91
CA SER A 105 16.79 -13.99 -18.13
C SER A 105 17.96 -14.47 -18.99
N ASN A 106 18.86 -15.30 -18.45
CA ASN A 106 20.08 -15.71 -19.12
C ASN A 106 20.28 -17.23 -19.02
N LEU A 107 20.99 -17.81 -19.99
CA LEU A 107 21.35 -19.22 -19.94
C LEU A 107 22.27 -19.47 -18.73
N LEU A 108 21.87 -20.40 -17.87
CA LEU A 108 22.68 -20.86 -16.75
C LEU A 108 23.75 -21.83 -17.23
N ASP A 109 24.95 -21.73 -16.68
CA ASP A 109 26.00 -22.74 -16.88
C ASP A 109 25.54 -24.07 -16.26
N VAL A 110 25.90 -25.20 -16.87
CA VAL A 110 25.60 -26.54 -16.35
C VAL A 110 26.09 -26.69 -14.92
N LYS A 111 27.26 -26.11 -14.59
CA LYS A 111 27.78 -26.10 -13.21
C LYS A 111 26.86 -25.40 -12.22
N VAL A 112 26.26 -24.28 -12.63
CA VAL A 112 25.31 -23.52 -11.80
C VAL A 112 24.03 -24.33 -11.59
N ILE A 113 23.55 -25.00 -12.63
CA ILE A 113 22.38 -25.89 -12.55
C ILE A 113 22.65 -27.05 -11.57
N ASP A 114 23.84 -27.65 -11.62
CA ASP A 114 24.25 -28.71 -10.70
C ASP A 114 24.38 -28.21 -9.26
N GLU A 115 24.96 -27.03 -9.03
CA GLU A 115 25.01 -26.38 -7.71
C GLU A 115 23.61 -26.12 -7.15
N ILE A 116 22.69 -25.62 -7.98
CA ILE A 116 21.30 -25.42 -7.62
C ILE A 116 20.63 -26.75 -7.23
N ARG A 117 20.86 -27.81 -8.01
CA ARG A 117 20.34 -29.16 -7.73
C ARG A 117 20.82 -29.66 -6.37
N VAL A 118 22.11 -29.52 -6.08
CA VAL A 118 22.72 -29.96 -4.80
C VAL A 118 22.19 -29.14 -3.62
N HIS A 119 22.10 -27.82 -3.76
CA HIS A 119 21.70 -26.94 -2.67
C HIS A 119 20.21 -27.06 -2.33
N LEU A 120 19.35 -27.24 -3.34
CA LEU A 120 17.90 -27.29 -3.16
C LEU A 120 17.36 -28.72 -3.02
N GLY A 121 18.12 -29.74 -3.40
CA GLY A 121 17.69 -31.14 -3.37
C GLY A 121 16.51 -31.45 -4.31
N LEU A 122 16.33 -30.61 -5.34
CA LEU A 122 15.26 -30.67 -6.34
C LEU A 122 15.87 -30.63 -7.73
N GLU A 123 15.22 -31.24 -8.71
CA GLU A 123 15.67 -31.22 -10.11
C GLU A 123 15.30 -29.88 -10.76
N PRO A 124 16.26 -29.03 -11.15
CA PRO A 124 15.96 -27.73 -11.74
C PRO A 124 15.51 -27.85 -13.21
N LYS A 125 14.31 -27.37 -13.52
CA LYS A 125 13.84 -27.13 -14.90
C LYS A 125 13.96 -25.63 -15.20
N VAL A 126 14.89 -25.24 -16.07
CA VAL A 126 15.12 -23.82 -16.39
C VAL A 126 14.13 -23.35 -17.47
N VAL A 127 13.53 -22.18 -17.25
CA VAL A 127 12.67 -21.49 -18.21
C VAL A 127 13.14 -20.05 -18.37
N LEU A 128 12.90 -19.46 -19.53
CA LEU A 128 13.35 -18.11 -19.86
C LEU A 128 12.25 -17.08 -19.59
N ALA A 129 12.64 -15.91 -19.10
CA ALA A 129 11.77 -14.75 -18.91
C ALA A 129 12.48 -13.48 -19.40
N LYS A 130 11.72 -12.44 -19.76
CA LYS A 130 12.31 -11.11 -20.01
C LYS A 130 12.95 -10.59 -18.73
N GLU A 131 14.08 -9.89 -18.84
CA GLU A 131 14.81 -9.40 -17.67
C GLU A 131 13.96 -8.45 -16.82
N ASN A 132 13.22 -7.55 -17.45
CA ASN A 132 12.31 -6.65 -16.75
C ASN A 132 11.18 -7.40 -16.02
N ASP A 133 10.55 -8.39 -16.65
CA ASP A 133 9.48 -9.17 -16.03
C ASP A 133 10.00 -9.97 -14.83
N LEU A 134 11.23 -10.49 -14.92
CA LEU A 134 11.91 -11.19 -13.83
C LEU A 134 12.22 -10.23 -12.65
N LEU A 135 12.74 -9.04 -12.94
CA LEU A 135 13.02 -8.01 -11.92
C LEU A 135 11.75 -7.51 -11.21
N GLU A 136 10.66 -7.31 -11.95
CA GLU A 136 9.36 -7.00 -11.38
C GLU A 136 8.85 -8.14 -10.48
N ALA A 137 8.99 -9.39 -10.92
CA ALA A 137 8.64 -10.56 -10.13
C ALA A 137 9.47 -10.65 -8.83
N PHE A 138 10.77 -10.35 -8.89
CA PHE A 138 11.63 -10.27 -7.71
C PHE A 138 11.12 -9.23 -6.70
N ARG A 139 10.79 -8.01 -7.15
CA ARG A 139 10.22 -6.96 -6.27
C ARG A 139 8.88 -7.39 -5.68
N LYS A 140 8.03 -8.03 -6.49
CA LYS A 140 6.69 -8.49 -6.09
C LYS A 140 6.77 -9.59 -5.02
N TYR A 141 7.60 -10.61 -5.24
CA TYR A 141 7.60 -11.83 -4.42
C TYR A 141 8.61 -11.81 -3.28
N TYR A 142 9.79 -11.23 -3.49
CA TYR A 142 10.87 -11.19 -2.49
C TYR A 142 11.02 -9.84 -1.77
N GLY A 143 10.25 -8.82 -2.19
CA GLY A 143 10.17 -7.53 -1.51
C GLY A 143 11.12 -6.46 -2.06
N LEU A 144 10.82 -5.21 -1.72
CA LEU A 144 11.61 -4.05 -2.15
C LEU A 144 13.03 -4.12 -1.56
N ALA A 145 14.03 -3.81 -2.40
CA ALA A 145 15.43 -3.72 -2.01
C ALA A 145 16.07 -5.00 -1.44
N ALA A 146 15.48 -6.18 -1.66
CA ALA A 146 16.03 -7.46 -1.22
C ALA A 146 17.47 -7.71 -1.71
N ASP A 147 17.78 -7.34 -2.96
CA ASP A 147 19.14 -7.40 -3.52
C ASP A 147 20.11 -6.47 -2.78
N THR A 148 19.73 -5.21 -2.56
CA THR A 148 20.58 -4.22 -1.89
C THR A 148 20.80 -4.59 -0.42
N ILE A 149 19.78 -5.07 0.28
CA ILE A 149 19.87 -5.61 1.65
C ILE A 149 20.84 -6.80 1.69
N ASP A 150 20.80 -7.70 0.70
CA ASP A 150 21.73 -8.83 0.65
C ASP A 150 23.17 -8.41 0.31
N GLN A 151 23.35 -7.46 -0.62
CA GLN A 151 24.67 -6.87 -0.91
C GLN A 151 25.27 -6.16 0.31
N ILE A 152 24.44 -5.45 1.10
CA ILE A 152 24.89 -4.87 2.39
C ILE A 152 25.34 -5.98 3.34
N LEU A 153 24.59 -7.08 3.43
CA LEU A 153 24.89 -8.23 4.30
C LEU A 153 26.13 -9.03 3.87
N ARG A 154 26.51 -9.00 2.59
CA ARG A 154 27.65 -9.75 2.04
C ARG A 154 28.99 -9.02 2.09
N LYS A 155 29.01 -7.71 2.38
CA LYS A 155 30.26 -6.94 2.43
C LYS A 155 31.06 -7.24 3.71
N ASP A 156 32.08 -8.09 3.57
CA ASP A 156 33.28 -8.11 4.40
C ASP A 156 34.09 -6.79 4.19
N PRO A 157 34.87 -6.27 5.16
CA PRO A 157 35.53 -4.95 5.10
C PRO A 157 36.63 -4.79 4.04
N THR A 158 36.88 -5.77 3.19
CA THR A 158 37.95 -5.74 2.20
C THR A 158 37.39 -5.41 0.82
N GLY A 159 37.50 -4.12 0.47
CA GLY A 159 36.93 -3.55 -0.73
C GLY A 159 37.35 -4.24 -2.02
N LYS A 160 36.35 -4.59 -2.83
CA LYS A 160 36.44 -4.50 -4.30
C LYS A 160 35.25 -3.69 -4.80
N LYS A 161 35.57 -2.55 -5.41
CA LYS A 161 34.62 -1.67 -6.11
C LYS A 161 34.22 -2.37 -7.42
N GLU A 162 33.00 -2.90 -7.49
CA GLU A 162 32.34 -3.07 -8.79
C GLU A 162 31.70 -1.73 -9.16
N GLN A 163 32.27 -1.10 -10.19
CA GLN A 163 31.66 0.05 -10.87
C GLN A 163 30.46 -0.46 -11.69
N LEU A 164 29.26 -0.20 -11.19
CA LEU A 164 28.05 -0.15 -11.99
C LEU A 164 27.55 1.30 -11.95
N GLU A 165 27.53 1.91 -13.11
CA GLU A 165 27.17 3.31 -13.34
C GLU A 165 25.74 3.60 -12.89
N SER A 166 25.62 4.42 -11.85
CA SER A 166 24.62 5.47 -11.72
C SER A 166 25.07 6.44 -10.62
N VAL A 167 25.86 7.43 -11.01
CA VAL A 167 26.07 8.70 -10.27
C VAL A 167 24.76 9.50 -10.49
N TRP A 168 24.14 10.23 -9.54
CA TRP A 168 24.66 11.36 -8.77
C TRP A 168 23.83 11.62 -7.49
N VAL A 169 24.52 11.86 -6.38
CA VAL A 169 24.55 13.14 -5.64
C VAL A 169 25.99 13.24 -5.10
N GLU A 170 26.66 14.37 -5.34
CA GLU A 170 27.99 14.69 -4.82
C GLU A 170 27.98 14.86 -3.28
N ASP A 171 29.15 14.66 -2.69
CA ASP A 171 29.51 14.74 -1.27
C ASP A 171 29.01 13.60 -0.35
N LEU A 172 29.87 12.57 -0.25
CA LEU A 172 30.75 12.41 0.93
C LEU A 172 31.57 11.13 0.75
N GLU A 173 32.85 11.31 0.42
CA GLU A 173 33.85 10.28 0.61
C GLU A 173 34.12 10.09 2.11
N LYS A 174 33.54 9.04 2.71
CA LYS A 174 34.21 8.14 3.65
C LYS A 174 33.31 6.94 4.01
N GLU A 175 33.98 5.78 4.05
CA GLU A 175 33.57 4.50 4.64
C GLU A 175 32.39 3.71 4.01
N SER A 176 32.81 2.72 3.22
CA SER A 176 32.23 1.43 2.76
C SER A 176 30.81 0.94 3.17
N GLN A 177 30.20 1.40 4.28
CA GLN A 177 28.80 1.08 4.63
C GLN A 177 27.80 2.16 4.17
N ASP A 178 28.19 3.44 4.15
CA ASP A 178 27.28 4.55 3.85
C ASP A 178 26.73 4.52 2.42
N ALA A 179 27.54 4.10 1.44
CA ALA A 179 27.11 4.03 0.05
C ALA A 179 25.98 3.01 -0.18
N SER A 180 25.93 1.93 0.60
CA SER A 180 24.97 0.84 0.40
C SER A 180 23.63 1.17 1.09
N VAL A 181 23.68 1.83 2.26
CA VAL A 181 22.49 2.38 2.93
C VAL A 181 21.90 3.54 2.13
N ALA A 182 22.75 4.41 1.57
CA ALA A 182 22.30 5.47 0.67
C ALA A 182 21.56 4.90 -0.55
N LYS A 183 22.06 3.81 -1.16
CA LYS A 183 21.34 3.12 -2.25
C LYS A 183 19.97 2.61 -1.82
N LEU A 184 19.85 2.01 -0.63
CA LEU A 184 18.58 1.54 -0.08
C LEU A 184 17.59 2.70 0.12
N VAL A 185 18.04 3.80 0.71
CA VAL A 185 17.22 5.00 0.91
C VAL A 185 16.77 5.58 -0.44
N ASN A 186 17.67 5.66 -1.42
CA ASN A 186 17.33 6.13 -2.77
C ASN A 186 16.31 5.21 -3.46
N GLN A 187 16.40 3.89 -3.28
CA GLN A 187 15.41 2.95 -3.79
C GLN A 187 14.04 3.13 -3.12
N ILE A 188 14.00 3.40 -1.81
CA ILE A 188 12.76 3.69 -1.09
C ILE A 188 12.09 4.95 -1.66
N PHE A 189 12.86 6.01 -1.92
CA PHE A 189 12.35 7.24 -2.52
C PHE A 189 11.89 7.04 -3.97
N LEU A 190 12.68 6.31 -4.77
CA LEU A 190 12.33 6.03 -6.16
C LEU A 190 11.07 5.18 -6.27
N ASP A 191 10.93 4.13 -5.44
CA ASP A 191 9.72 3.29 -5.42
C ASP A 191 8.50 4.08 -4.94
N ALA A 192 8.65 4.93 -3.91
CA ALA A 192 7.59 5.82 -3.46
C ALA A 192 7.13 6.77 -4.57
N TYR A 193 8.08 7.38 -5.29
CA TYR A 193 7.79 8.28 -6.41
C TYR A 193 7.10 7.53 -7.57
N GLN A 194 7.63 6.38 -7.99
CA GLN A 194 7.05 5.55 -9.05
C GLN A 194 5.62 5.10 -8.72
N ARG A 195 5.34 4.82 -7.45
CA ARG A 195 4.00 4.46 -6.95
C ARG A 195 3.10 5.65 -6.65
N ARG A 196 3.59 6.89 -6.86
CA ARG A 196 2.87 8.15 -6.61
C ARG A 196 2.42 8.30 -5.15
N ALA A 197 3.28 7.90 -4.23
CA ALA A 197 3.05 8.07 -2.80
C ALA A 197 3.10 9.57 -2.43
N THR A 198 2.19 10.00 -1.55
CA THR A 198 2.24 11.34 -0.92
C THR A 198 3.09 11.35 0.34
N ASP A 199 3.14 10.22 1.04
CA ASP A 199 3.88 10.09 2.31
C ASP A 199 4.56 8.71 2.38
N ILE A 200 5.76 8.68 2.95
CA ILE A 200 6.51 7.48 3.32
C ILE A 200 6.49 7.36 4.85
N HIS A 201 6.06 6.22 5.37
CA HIS A 201 6.00 5.92 6.79
C HIS A 201 7.01 4.83 7.13
N ILE A 202 7.94 5.11 8.04
CA ILE A 202 8.92 4.16 8.56
C ILE A 202 8.64 3.96 10.06
N GLU A 203 8.11 2.80 10.40
CA GLU A 203 7.56 2.53 11.74
C GLU A 203 8.30 1.34 12.38
N PRO A 204 8.98 1.55 13.53
CA PRO A 204 9.64 0.47 14.24
C PRO A 204 8.65 -0.34 15.09
N TYR A 205 8.73 -1.66 15.00
CA TYR A 205 8.00 -2.59 15.84
C TYR A 205 8.94 -3.54 16.58
N ARG A 206 8.39 -4.39 17.46
CA ARG A 206 9.18 -5.28 18.32
C ARG A 206 10.07 -6.22 17.53
N ASP A 207 9.57 -6.82 16.45
CA ASP A 207 10.25 -7.89 15.71
C ASP A 207 10.54 -7.53 14.24
N ASN A 208 9.91 -6.48 13.70
CA ASN A 208 10.09 -6.02 12.33
C ASN A 208 10.10 -4.48 12.24
N VAL A 209 10.31 -3.98 11.02
CA VAL A 209 10.08 -2.58 10.63
C VAL A 209 9.01 -2.59 9.56
N ARG A 210 8.07 -1.66 9.65
CA ARG A 210 7.05 -1.49 8.63
C ARG A 210 7.36 -0.24 7.82
N LEU A 211 7.51 -0.42 6.51
CA LEU A 211 7.56 0.68 5.55
C LEU A 211 6.22 0.72 4.83
N ARG A 212 5.53 1.85 4.91
CA ARG A 212 4.25 2.06 4.22
C ARG A 212 4.30 3.30 3.36
N TYR A 213 3.60 3.26 2.25
CA TYR A 213 3.34 4.42 1.41
C TYR A 213 1.89 4.84 1.56
N ARG A 214 1.65 6.15 1.64
CA ARG A 214 0.31 6.68 1.43
C ARG A 214 0.12 6.92 -0.06
N ILE A 215 -0.70 6.11 -0.71
CA ILE A 215 -1.02 6.22 -2.14
C ILE A 215 -2.51 6.48 -2.26
N ASP A 216 -2.88 7.56 -2.96
CA ASP A 216 -4.27 7.97 -3.15
C ASP A 216 -5.06 8.04 -1.81
N GLY A 217 -4.39 8.46 -0.73
CA GLY A 217 -4.95 8.58 0.62
C GLY A 217 -4.87 7.32 1.49
N MET A 218 -4.62 6.15 0.92
CA MET A 218 -4.55 4.88 1.66
C MET A 218 -3.12 4.46 2.00
N LEU A 219 -2.94 3.87 3.18
CA LEU A 219 -1.66 3.29 3.58
C LEU A 219 -1.50 1.89 3.00
N MET A 220 -0.43 1.68 2.24
CA MET A 220 -0.07 0.42 1.60
C MET A 220 1.30 -0.05 2.08
N ASP A 221 1.46 -1.34 2.33
CA ASP A 221 2.76 -1.91 2.73
C ASP A 221 3.73 -1.95 1.54
N ALA A 222 4.96 -1.48 1.75
CA ALA A 222 6.02 -1.53 0.74
C ALA A 222 6.68 -2.92 0.64
N ASN A 223 6.29 -3.85 1.52
CA ASN A 223 6.77 -5.23 1.57
C ASN A 223 8.31 -5.31 1.68
N LEU A 224 8.85 -4.73 2.77
CA LEU A 224 10.26 -4.86 3.10
C LEU A 224 10.57 -6.26 3.64
N PRO A 225 11.73 -6.85 3.27
CA PRO A 225 12.22 -8.08 3.90
C PRO A 225 12.38 -7.91 5.42
N SER A 226 12.17 -8.97 6.20
CA SER A 226 12.31 -8.93 7.67
C SER A 226 13.70 -8.51 8.14
N GLN A 227 14.72 -8.77 7.31
CA GLN A 227 16.11 -8.35 7.52
C GLN A 227 16.27 -6.81 7.50
N ALA A 228 15.34 -6.05 6.94
CA ALA A 228 15.42 -4.58 6.89
C ALA A 228 15.50 -3.93 8.28
N LYS A 229 15.02 -4.61 9.32
CA LYS A 229 15.08 -4.10 10.70
C LYS A 229 16.48 -3.77 11.18
N GLN A 230 17.49 -4.55 10.77
CA GLN A 230 18.88 -4.28 11.16
C GLN A 230 19.43 -2.99 10.54
N PHE A 231 18.79 -2.51 9.47
CA PHE A 231 19.15 -1.29 8.75
C PHE A 231 18.32 -0.08 9.16
N LEU A 232 17.37 -0.23 10.10
CA LEU A 232 16.52 0.88 10.54
C LEU A 232 17.34 2.09 11.00
N ARG A 233 18.30 1.86 11.92
CA ARG A 233 19.13 2.96 12.46
C ARG A 233 19.96 3.65 11.36
N PRO A 234 20.68 2.92 10.49
CA PRO A 234 21.35 3.53 9.34
C PRO A 234 20.40 4.30 8.40
N ILE A 235 19.22 3.75 8.09
CA ILE A 235 18.22 4.40 7.24
C ILE A 235 17.78 5.74 7.85
N LEU A 236 17.37 5.73 9.12
CA LEU A 236 16.94 6.93 9.84
C LEU A 236 18.07 7.96 9.94
N SER A 237 19.30 7.52 10.22
CA SER A 237 20.48 8.39 10.28
C SER A 237 20.75 9.05 8.94
N ARG A 238 20.70 8.30 7.83
CA ARG A 238 20.92 8.85 6.49
C ARG A 238 19.87 9.91 6.14
N ILE A 239 18.61 9.64 6.44
CA ILE A 239 17.52 10.58 6.16
C ILE A 239 17.63 11.82 7.07
N LYS A 240 18.01 11.65 8.34
CA LYS A 240 18.30 12.77 9.25
C LYS A 240 19.43 13.66 8.72
N ILE A 241 20.52 13.08 8.22
CA ILE A 241 21.61 13.84 7.59
C ILE A 241 21.08 14.64 6.39
N MET A 242 20.29 14.01 5.51
CA MET A 242 19.71 14.67 4.34
C MET A 242 18.81 15.85 4.72
N ALA A 243 18.09 15.75 5.84
CA ALA A 243 17.18 16.76 6.34
C ALA A 243 17.80 17.71 7.38
N ASN A 244 19.12 17.68 7.55
CA ASN A 244 19.86 18.48 8.53
C ASN A 244 19.35 18.35 9.98
N LEU A 245 18.99 17.12 10.37
CA LEU A 245 18.48 16.76 11.70
C LEU A 245 19.58 16.14 12.57
N SER A 246 19.43 16.26 13.90
CA SER A 246 20.37 15.66 14.85
C SER A 246 20.23 14.14 14.88
N ILE A 247 21.34 13.45 14.59
CA ILE A 247 21.47 11.99 14.69
C ILE A 247 21.60 11.56 16.15
N GLU A 248 22.15 12.43 17.00
CA GLU A 248 22.40 12.18 18.42
C GLU A 248 21.10 12.27 19.23
N GLU A 249 20.27 13.26 18.94
CA GLU A 249 18.98 13.43 19.61
C GLU A 249 17.95 12.46 19.01
N LYS A 250 17.29 11.70 19.89
CA LYS A 250 16.32 10.64 19.54
C LYS A 250 15.12 10.60 20.48
N ARG A 251 15.09 11.49 21.47
CA ARG A 251 14.11 11.55 22.56
C ARG A 251 13.09 12.68 22.33
N LEU A 252 13.37 13.57 21.39
CA LEU A 252 12.51 14.69 21.02
C LEU A 252 12.05 14.53 19.57
N PRO A 253 10.82 14.98 19.24
CA PRO A 253 10.41 15.16 17.86
C PRO A 253 11.37 16.10 17.11
N GLN A 254 11.62 15.83 15.84
CA GLN A 254 12.41 16.70 14.97
C GLN A 254 11.78 16.80 13.59
N ASP A 255 11.77 18.00 13.03
CA ASP A 255 11.23 18.31 11.72
C ASP A 255 12.30 18.99 10.86
N GLY A 256 12.39 18.60 9.59
CA GLY A 256 13.37 19.13 8.64
C GLY A 256 12.89 18.99 7.21
N SER A 257 13.64 19.58 6.28
CA SER A 257 13.39 19.48 4.86
C SER A 257 14.62 19.00 4.11
N ALA A 258 14.40 18.30 3.00
CA ALA A 258 15.46 17.80 2.14
C ALA A 258 15.00 17.85 0.67
N VAL A 259 15.90 18.19 -0.25
CA VAL A 259 15.60 18.12 -1.68
C VAL A 259 16.28 16.89 -2.28
N VAL A 260 15.51 16.07 -2.98
CA VAL A 260 16.00 14.87 -3.68
C VAL A 260 15.74 15.03 -5.17
N LYS A 261 16.80 14.94 -5.97
CA LYS A 261 16.69 15.01 -7.43
C LYS A 261 16.34 13.64 -8.01
N THR A 262 15.28 13.57 -8.80
CA THR A 262 14.98 12.42 -9.66
C THR A 262 15.39 12.72 -11.10
N LYS A 263 15.32 11.73 -12.00
CA LYS A 263 15.60 11.96 -13.44
C LYS A 263 14.63 12.97 -14.07
N ASP A 264 13.41 13.04 -13.55
CA ASP A 264 12.32 13.80 -14.17
C ASP A 264 12.12 15.18 -13.51
N GLN A 265 12.33 15.27 -12.20
CA GLN A 265 12.13 16.49 -11.41
C GLN A 265 12.80 16.43 -10.04
N ASP A 266 12.88 17.59 -9.39
CA ASP A 266 13.26 17.67 -7.98
C ASP A 266 12.05 17.33 -7.09
N LEU A 267 12.30 16.65 -5.98
CA LEU A 267 11.30 16.35 -4.95
C LEU A 267 11.69 17.09 -3.69
N ASP A 268 10.81 17.95 -3.20
CA ASP A 268 10.96 18.54 -1.88
C ASP A 268 10.36 17.58 -0.85
N LEU A 269 11.12 17.26 0.19
CA LEU A 269 10.75 16.29 1.20
C LEU A 269 10.61 17.01 2.53
N ARG A 270 9.47 16.86 3.19
CA ARG A 270 9.31 17.25 4.60
C ARG A 270 9.44 16.03 5.48
N VAL A 271 10.46 16.00 6.32
CA VAL A 271 10.81 14.88 7.18
C VAL A 271 10.43 15.21 8.61
N SER A 272 9.64 14.35 9.23
CA SER A 272 9.31 14.42 10.65
C SER A 272 9.68 13.12 11.34
N THR A 273 10.28 13.23 12.53
CA THR A 273 10.65 12.10 13.37
C THR A 273 10.03 12.24 14.75
N ILE A 274 9.54 11.13 15.31
CA ILE A 274 9.00 11.09 16.67
C ILE A 274 9.59 9.91 17.46
N PRO A 275 9.91 10.10 18.75
CA PRO A 275 10.38 9.01 19.60
C PRO A 275 9.24 8.01 19.86
N THR A 276 9.56 6.71 19.76
CA THR A 276 8.66 5.62 20.17
C THR A 276 9.40 4.64 21.09
N PRO A 277 8.68 3.77 21.84
CA PRO A 277 9.33 2.78 22.70
C PRO A 277 10.27 1.79 21.97
N ARG A 278 10.18 1.69 20.63
CA ARG A 278 10.96 0.74 19.81
C ARG A 278 11.97 1.42 18.88
N GLY A 279 12.15 2.74 18.99
CA GLY A 279 13.01 3.55 18.13
C GLY A 279 12.26 4.76 17.61
N GLU A 280 12.84 5.46 16.65
CA GLU A 280 12.18 6.64 16.06
C GLU A 280 11.24 6.18 14.94
N SER A 281 10.02 6.70 14.95
CA SER A 281 9.11 6.62 13.80
C SER A 281 9.38 7.84 12.93
N MET A 282 9.42 7.66 11.62
CA MET A 282 9.69 8.72 10.67
C MET A 282 8.62 8.78 9.60
N VAL A 283 8.14 9.98 9.32
CA VAL A 283 7.22 10.27 8.21
C VAL A 283 7.90 11.25 7.27
N ILE A 284 7.85 10.96 5.98
CA ILE A 284 8.41 11.81 4.93
C ILE A 284 7.29 12.14 3.97
N ARG A 285 6.90 13.41 3.92
CA ARG A 285 5.96 13.90 2.92
C ARG A 285 6.72 14.27 1.66
N ILE A 286 6.26 13.74 0.53
CA ILE A 286 6.83 14.01 -0.80
C ILE A 286 6.02 15.13 -1.44
N LEU A 287 6.67 16.26 -1.69
CA LEU A 287 6.12 17.40 -2.41
C LEU A 287 6.79 17.47 -3.79
N PRO A 288 6.03 17.28 -4.88
CA PRO A 288 6.55 17.51 -6.22
C PRO A 288 6.92 18.99 -6.37
N THR A 289 8.12 19.31 -6.83
CA THR A 289 8.49 20.72 -7.13
C THR A 289 7.80 21.24 -8.38
N LYS A 290 7.35 20.36 -9.28
CA LYS A 290 6.55 20.69 -10.46
C LYS A 290 5.16 20.05 -10.35
N VAL A 291 4.28 20.65 -9.56
CA VAL A 291 2.85 20.32 -9.67
C VAL A 291 2.33 21.02 -10.92
N MET A 292 1.71 20.28 -11.85
CA MET A 292 0.92 20.91 -12.91
C MET A 292 -0.13 21.79 -12.24
N LEU A 293 -0.09 23.09 -12.48
CA LEU A 293 -1.20 23.99 -12.17
C LEU A 293 -2.45 23.42 -12.85
N TYR A 294 -3.35 22.86 -12.03
CA TYR A 294 -4.58 22.27 -12.53
C TYR A 294 -5.51 23.42 -12.91
N SER A 295 -5.94 23.48 -14.17
CA SER A 295 -7.10 24.26 -14.53
C SER A 295 -8.30 23.77 -13.71
N LEU A 296 -9.19 24.66 -13.29
CA LEU A 296 -10.38 24.33 -12.49
C LEU A 296 -11.20 23.17 -13.12
N ALA A 297 -11.32 23.15 -14.45
CA ALA A 297 -11.99 22.10 -15.22
C ALA A 297 -11.37 20.68 -15.07
N LYS A 298 -10.08 20.58 -14.72
CA LYS A 298 -9.36 19.30 -14.53
C LYS A 298 -9.49 18.73 -13.12
N LEU A 299 -10.08 19.47 -12.17
CA LEU A 299 -10.31 18.97 -10.80
C LEU A 299 -11.48 17.99 -10.69
N GLY A 300 -12.22 17.82 -11.78
CA GLY A 300 -13.41 16.96 -11.85
C GLY A 300 -14.65 17.63 -11.28
N ILE A 301 -14.76 18.96 -11.39
CA ILE A 301 -15.99 19.69 -11.11
C ILE A 301 -16.99 19.39 -12.24
N GLU A 302 -18.21 19.01 -11.89
CA GLU A 302 -19.28 18.78 -12.86
C GLU A 302 -19.62 20.07 -13.63
N PRO A 303 -20.06 20.00 -14.90
CA PRO A 303 -20.24 21.18 -15.75
C PRO A 303 -21.11 22.30 -15.13
N ASP A 304 -22.20 21.93 -14.45
CA ASP A 304 -23.08 22.89 -13.78
C ASP A 304 -22.39 23.58 -12.60
N ASN A 305 -21.68 22.80 -11.77
CA ASN A 305 -20.93 23.32 -10.65
C ASN A 305 -19.75 24.18 -11.13
N LEU A 306 -19.12 23.83 -12.25
CA LEU A 306 -18.03 24.61 -12.85
C LEU A 306 -18.54 25.98 -13.32
N LYS A 307 -19.74 26.02 -13.92
CA LYS A 307 -20.39 27.29 -14.29
C LYS A 307 -20.66 28.15 -13.05
N THR A 308 -21.19 27.56 -11.98
CA THR A 308 -21.40 28.25 -10.70
C THR A 308 -20.09 28.76 -10.10
N PHE A 309 -19.04 27.93 -10.11
CA PHE A 309 -17.73 28.30 -9.58
C PHE A 309 -17.13 29.48 -10.35
N ARG A 310 -17.21 29.46 -11.68
CA ARG A 310 -16.76 30.57 -12.54
C ARG A 310 -17.51 31.85 -12.27
N MET A 311 -18.82 31.77 -12.12
CA MET A 311 -19.64 32.93 -11.73
C MET A 311 -19.23 33.51 -10.37
N LEU A 312 -18.82 32.67 -9.42
CA LEU A 312 -18.36 33.13 -8.10
C LEU A 312 -17.00 33.82 -8.16
N ILE A 313 -16.03 33.24 -8.88
CA ILE A 313 -14.68 33.81 -8.96
C ILE A 313 -14.60 35.08 -9.83
N ASP A 314 -15.59 35.30 -10.70
CA ASP A 314 -15.71 36.51 -11.52
C ASP A 314 -16.37 37.69 -10.77
N LYS A 315 -16.74 37.50 -9.50
CA LYS A 315 -17.30 38.58 -8.68
C LYS A 315 -16.23 39.65 -8.38
N PRO A 316 -16.59 40.94 -8.38
CA PRO A 316 -15.65 42.02 -8.12
C PRO A 316 -15.15 42.02 -6.67
N HIS A 317 -15.99 41.59 -5.73
CA HIS A 317 -15.66 41.53 -4.31
C HIS A 317 -16.51 40.48 -3.60
N GLY A 318 -16.16 40.22 -2.34
CA GLY A 318 -16.82 39.22 -1.49
C GLY A 318 -15.86 38.12 -1.06
N ILE A 319 -16.29 37.25 -0.15
CA ILE A 319 -15.46 36.13 0.33
C ILE A 319 -16.04 34.77 -0.08
N ILE A 320 -15.16 33.89 -0.57
CA ILE A 320 -15.48 32.51 -0.92
C ILE A 320 -14.68 31.60 0.02
N PHE A 321 -15.39 30.77 0.79
CA PHE A 321 -14.78 29.81 1.69
C PHE A 321 -14.78 28.41 1.07
N VAL A 322 -13.60 27.82 0.88
CA VAL A 322 -13.46 26.40 0.56
C VAL A 322 -13.34 25.61 1.85
N THR A 323 -14.24 24.65 2.08
CA THR A 323 -14.34 23.91 3.34
C THR A 323 -14.10 22.41 3.15
N GLY A 324 -13.60 21.77 4.22
CA GLY A 324 -13.34 20.34 4.24
C GLY A 324 -12.22 19.97 5.21
N PRO A 325 -12.05 18.68 5.54
CA PRO A 325 -10.99 18.20 6.42
C PRO A 325 -9.62 18.32 5.76
N THR A 326 -8.57 17.98 6.50
CA THR A 326 -7.21 17.84 5.97
C THR A 326 -7.18 16.83 4.83
N GLY A 327 -6.46 17.16 3.74
CA GLY A 327 -6.32 16.27 2.58
C GLY A 327 -7.53 16.19 1.66
N SER A 328 -8.54 17.06 1.84
CA SER A 328 -9.70 17.16 0.92
C SER A 328 -9.40 17.90 -0.39
N GLY A 329 -8.20 18.47 -0.55
CA GLY A 329 -7.77 19.19 -1.76
C GLY A 329 -8.14 20.68 -1.80
N LYS A 330 -8.41 21.31 -0.65
CA LYS A 330 -8.77 22.75 -0.57
C LYS A 330 -7.73 23.65 -1.23
N SER A 331 -6.45 23.52 -0.84
CA SER A 331 -5.36 24.32 -1.40
C SER A 331 -5.24 24.11 -2.91
N THR A 332 -5.41 22.88 -3.40
CA THR A 332 -5.40 22.60 -4.84
C THR A 332 -6.52 23.33 -5.59
N THR A 333 -7.73 23.37 -5.04
CA THR A 333 -8.85 24.13 -5.63
C THR A 333 -8.59 25.63 -5.57
N LEU A 334 -8.11 26.14 -4.43
CA LEU A 334 -7.78 27.56 -4.26
C LEU A 334 -6.73 28.01 -5.28
N TYR A 335 -5.64 27.26 -5.41
CA TYR A 335 -4.59 27.53 -6.39
C TYR A 335 -5.11 27.46 -7.83
N ALA A 336 -6.02 26.54 -8.15
CA ALA A 336 -6.65 26.47 -9.47
C ALA A 336 -7.49 27.72 -9.77
N CYS A 337 -8.21 28.25 -8.78
CA CYS A 337 -8.95 29.51 -8.91
C CYS A 337 -8.00 30.69 -9.14
N LEU A 338 -6.96 30.81 -8.32
CA LEU A 338 -5.98 31.90 -8.45
C LEU A 338 -5.27 31.85 -9.80
N ASN A 339 -4.96 30.65 -10.31
CA ASN A 339 -4.36 30.48 -11.62
C ASN A 339 -5.30 30.88 -12.77
N GLU A 340 -6.61 30.63 -12.65
CA GLU A 340 -7.60 31.05 -13.65
C GLU A 340 -7.83 32.58 -13.64
N LEU A 341 -7.66 33.22 -12.47
CA LEU A 341 -7.76 34.67 -12.30
C LEU A 341 -6.45 35.43 -12.56
N SER A 342 -5.31 34.74 -12.56
CA SER A 342 -4.00 35.39 -12.73
C SER A 342 -3.90 36.04 -14.10
N SER A 343 -3.79 37.36 -14.09
CA SER A 343 -3.62 38.19 -15.28
C SER A 343 -2.67 39.34 -14.97
N ILE A 344 -2.16 39.99 -16.02
CA ILE A 344 -1.31 41.19 -15.88
C ILE A 344 -2.09 42.37 -15.27
N GLU A 345 -3.42 42.37 -15.39
CA GLU A 345 -4.30 43.46 -14.95
C GLU A 345 -4.70 43.35 -13.48
N SER A 346 -4.51 42.19 -12.86
CA SER A 346 -4.97 41.89 -11.51
C SER A 346 -3.81 41.57 -10.57
N LYS A 347 -3.73 42.24 -9.43
CA LYS A 347 -2.76 41.95 -8.37
C LYS A 347 -3.32 40.94 -7.38
N ILE A 348 -2.71 39.76 -7.35
CA ILE A 348 -3.07 38.67 -6.42
C ILE A 348 -2.03 38.58 -5.32
N VAL A 349 -2.48 38.56 -4.05
CA VAL A 349 -1.62 38.39 -2.88
C VAL A 349 -2.15 37.29 -1.96
N THR A 350 -1.29 36.36 -1.55
CA THR A 350 -1.65 35.25 -0.65
C THR A 350 -0.92 35.32 0.69
N ILE A 351 -1.54 34.80 1.75
CA ILE A 351 -0.90 34.53 3.05
C ILE A 351 -1.10 33.06 3.40
N GLU A 352 -0.03 32.30 3.60
CA GLU A 352 -0.05 30.83 3.66
C GLU A 352 0.85 30.27 4.78
N ASP A 353 0.53 29.07 5.30
CA ASP A 353 1.28 28.41 6.37
C ASP A 353 1.44 26.89 6.11
N PRO A 354 2.50 26.46 5.40
CA PRO A 354 3.42 27.24 4.57
C PRO A 354 2.92 27.40 3.12
N ILE A 355 3.70 28.07 2.28
CA ILE A 355 3.48 28.07 0.82
C ILE A 355 3.70 26.64 0.30
N GLU A 356 2.73 26.08 -0.43
CA GLU A 356 2.82 24.70 -0.94
C GLU A 356 3.70 24.61 -2.20
N PHE A 357 3.57 25.60 -3.09
CA PHE A 357 4.44 25.81 -4.24
C PHE A 357 4.33 27.25 -4.74
N GLU A 358 5.36 27.67 -5.49
CA GLU A 358 5.45 29.01 -6.06
C GLU A 358 4.56 29.14 -7.30
N MET A 359 3.80 30.24 -7.37
CA MET A 359 2.95 30.62 -8.49
C MET A 359 3.50 31.88 -9.15
N GLU A 360 3.88 31.77 -10.42
CA GLU A 360 4.29 32.92 -11.22
C GLU A 360 3.15 33.94 -11.32
N GLY A 361 3.48 35.23 -11.19
CA GLY A 361 2.48 36.32 -11.25
C GLY A 361 1.69 36.54 -9.96
N ILE A 362 1.93 35.77 -8.90
CA ILE A 362 1.23 35.91 -7.61
C ILE A 362 2.23 36.23 -6.50
N THR A 363 1.91 37.22 -5.67
CA THR A 363 2.75 37.55 -4.50
C THR A 363 2.34 36.67 -3.32
N GLN A 364 3.20 35.74 -2.91
CA GLN A 364 2.89 34.80 -1.82
C GLN A 364 3.67 35.15 -0.55
N ILE A 365 2.96 35.30 0.57
CA ILE A 365 3.52 35.58 1.89
C ILE A 365 3.41 34.33 2.75
N GLN A 366 4.54 33.86 3.28
CA GLN A 366 4.55 32.77 4.24
C GLN A 366 4.45 33.28 5.68
N VAL A 367 3.56 32.70 6.46
CA VAL A 367 3.47 32.88 7.92
C VAL A 367 4.82 32.54 8.55
N ASN A 368 5.32 33.42 9.41
CA ASN A 368 6.60 33.27 10.06
C ASN A 368 6.48 33.60 11.57
N PRO A 369 6.26 32.57 12.41
CA PRO A 369 6.14 32.76 13.85
C PRO A 369 7.41 33.35 14.49
N LYS A 370 8.60 33.13 13.91
CA LYS A 370 9.88 33.62 14.48
C LYS A 370 9.98 35.15 14.52
N VAL A 371 9.24 35.83 13.63
CA VAL A 371 9.20 37.30 13.55
C VAL A 371 7.81 37.85 13.90
N ASN A 372 6.95 37.00 14.49
CA ASN A 372 5.54 37.32 14.78
C ASN A 372 4.76 37.80 13.55
N LEU A 373 4.96 37.16 12.39
CA LEU A 373 4.15 37.38 11.19
C LEU A 373 3.12 36.25 11.09
N ASP A 374 1.91 36.48 11.60
CA ASP A 374 0.76 35.59 11.53
C ASP A 374 -0.21 35.99 10.40
N PHE A 375 -1.32 35.24 10.24
CA PHE A 375 -2.34 35.50 9.23
C PHE A 375 -2.95 36.91 9.37
N ALA A 376 -3.34 37.32 10.57
CA ALA A 376 -3.97 38.61 10.82
C ALA A 376 -3.03 39.78 10.49
N ARG A 377 -1.77 39.71 10.92
CA ARG A 377 -0.75 40.73 10.65
C ARG A 377 -0.35 40.76 9.17
N GLY A 378 -0.22 39.59 8.55
CA GLY A 378 0.00 39.45 7.11
C GLY A 378 -1.11 40.14 6.32
N LEU A 379 -2.36 39.79 6.60
CA LEU A 379 -3.54 40.34 5.94
C LEU A 379 -3.67 41.87 6.08
N ARG A 380 -3.44 42.42 7.28
CA ARG A 380 -3.38 43.88 7.49
C ARG A 380 -2.30 44.58 6.67
N SER A 381 -1.22 43.87 6.36
CA SER A 381 -0.13 44.41 5.54
C SER A 381 -0.49 44.37 4.07
N VAL A 382 -1.09 43.26 3.61
CA VAL A 382 -1.58 43.06 2.23
C VAL A 382 -2.52 44.18 1.77
N LEU A 383 -3.38 44.70 2.65
CA LEU A 383 -4.28 45.82 2.32
C LEU A 383 -3.56 47.12 1.89
N ARG A 384 -2.26 47.27 2.19
CA ARG A 384 -1.45 48.43 1.74
C ARG A 384 -0.68 48.15 0.45
N HIS A 385 -0.85 46.97 -0.13
CA HIS A 385 -0.21 46.58 -1.38
C HIS A 385 -1.11 46.74 -2.60
N ASP A 386 -2.27 47.39 -2.49
CA ASP A 386 -3.22 47.58 -3.61
C ASP A 386 -3.61 46.25 -4.31
N PRO A 387 -4.03 45.20 -3.56
CA PRO A 387 -4.43 43.93 -4.16
C PRO A 387 -5.85 44.02 -4.75
N ASP A 388 -6.13 43.26 -5.79
CA ASP A 388 -7.50 43.02 -6.27
C ASP A 388 -8.08 41.75 -5.63
N ILE A 389 -7.23 40.71 -5.54
CA ILE A 389 -7.59 39.38 -5.06
C ILE A 389 -6.67 38.99 -3.92
N ILE A 390 -7.26 38.50 -2.84
CA ILE A 390 -6.52 38.08 -1.64
C ILE A 390 -6.85 36.63 -1.32
N MET A 391 -5.86 35.80 -1.03
CA MET A 391 -6.07 34.47 -0.48
C MET A 391 -5.47 34.35 0.92
N VAL A 392 -6.29 33.95 1.89
CA VAL A 392 -5.86 33.65 3.26
C VAL A 392 -5.93 32.14 3.43
N GLY A 393 -4.80 31.48 3.64
CA GLY A 393 -4.69 30.02 3.63
C GLY A 393 -5.76 29.31 4.46
N GLU A 394 -6.05 29.83 5.66
CA GLU A 394 -7.17 29.39 6.49
C GLU A 394 -7.57 30.44 7.52
N VAL A 395 -8.83 30.36 7.97
CA VAL A 395 -9.33 31.12 9.11
C VAL A 395 -9.48 30.20 10.31
N ARG A 396 -8.62 30.38 11.33
CA ARG A 396 -8.62 29.60 12.57
C ARG A 396 -9.24 30.33 13.76
N ASP A 397 -9.19 31.66 13.75
CA ASP A 397 -9.55 32.54 14.85
C ASP A 397 -10.45 33.71 14.39
N LEU A 398 -11.08 34.35 15.37
CA LEU A 398 -11.99 35.48 15.15
C LEU A 398 -11.29 36.67 14.50
N GLU A 399 -10.08 37.00 14.95
CA GLU A 399 -9.34 38.17 14.45
C GLU A 399 -9.10 38.06 12.94
N THR A 400 -8.60 36.92 12.48
CA THR A 400 -8.38 36.65 11.05
C THR A 400 -9.70 36.66 10.29
N ALA A 401 -10.78 36.09 10.87
CA ALA A 401 -12.10 36.07 10.25
C ALA A 401 -12.66 37.49 10.03
N GLU A 402 -12.59 38.34 11.05
CA GLU A 402 -13.08 39.72 10.98
C GLU A 402 -12.32 40.56 9.96
N ILE A 403 -10.99 40.42 9.91
CA ILE A 403 -10.18 41.17 8.95
C ILE A 403 -10.49 40.69 7.53
N ALA A 404 -10.62 39.37 7.30
CA ALA A 404 -10.95 38.82 5.98
C ALA A 404 -12.33 39.30 5.48
N ILE A 405 -13.33 39.30 6.37
CA ILE A 405 -14.67 39.78 6.06
C ILE A 405 -14.68 41.29 5.79
N ARG A 406 -14.01 42.10 6.63
CA ARG A 406 -13.90 43.54 6.39
C ARG A 406 -13.19 43.85 5.07
N THR A 407 -12.15 43.09 4.74
CA THR A 407 -11.43 43.19 3.47
C THR A 407 -12.36 42.94 2.27
N ALA A 408 -13.22 41.92 2.36
CA ALA A 408 -14.22 41.64 1.34
C ALA A 408 -15.24 42.78 1.19
N LEU A 409 -15.65 43.41 2.31
CA LEU A 409 -16.55 44.56 2.31
C LEU A 409 -15.93 45.84 1.73
N THR A 410 -14.60 45.96 1.72
CA THR A 410 -13.89 47.10 1.12
C THR A 410 -13.58 46.91 -0.37
N GLY A 411 -14.27 45.99 -1.06
CA GLY A 411 -14.18 45.86 -2.51
C GLY A 411 -13.14 44.85 -3.02
N HIS A 412 -12.65 43.94 -2.16
CA HIS A 412 -11.69 42.90 -2.57
C HIS A 412 -12.38 41.55 -2.74
N LEU A 413 -11.91 40.74 -3.69
CA LEU A 413 -12.28 39.34 -3.76
C LEU A 413 -11.35 38.53 -2.84
N VAL A 414 -11.93 37.87 -1.83
CA VAL A 414 -11.18 37.12 -0.82
C VAL A 414 -11.46 35.63 -0.94
N PHE A 415 -10.41 34.82 -0.99
CA PHE A 415 -10.49 33.38 -0.86
C PHE A 415 -9.96 32.94 0.49
N SER A 416 -10.63 31.99 1.13
CA SER A 416 -10.06 31.35 2.31
C SER A 416 -10.58 29.94 2.52
N SER A 417 -10.10 29.27 3.58
CA SER A 417 -10.52 27.93 3.93
C SER A 417 -10.95 27.78 5.39
N LEU A 418 -11.87 26.83 5.59
CA LEU A 418 -12.35 26.40 6.90
C LEU A 418 -12.32 24.87 7.00
N HIS A 419 -12.23 24.34 8.21
CA HIS A 419 -12.30 22.89 8.47
C HIS A 419 -13.70 22.50 8.96
N THR A 420 -14.68 22.51 8.06
CA THR A 420 -16.04 22.03 8.33
C THR A 420 -16.40 20.83 7.47
N ASN A 421 -17.40 20.06 7.91
CA ASN A 421 -17.78 18.82 7.23
C ASN A 421 -18.61 19.06 5.97
N ASP A 422 -19.41 20.11 5.94
CA ASP A 422 -20.27 20.51 4.84
C ASP A 422 -20.26 22.04 4.67
N ALA A 423 -20.96 22.53 3.65
CA ALA A 423 -20.96 23.95 3.30
C ALA A 423 -21.76 24.78 4.33
N ALA A 424 -22.92 24.29 4.77
CA ALA A 424 -23.79 24.98 5.73
C ALA A 424 -23.14 25.15 7.11
N SER A 425 -22.37 24.16 7.56
CA SER A 425 -21.59 24.23 8.81
C SER A 425 -20.49 25.30 8.75
N GLY A 426 -20.06 25.73 7.55
CA GLY A 426 -19.15 26.86 7.37
C GLY A 426 -19.75 28.16 7.89
N VAL A 427 -21.04 28.38 7.64
CA VAL A 427 -21.80 29.53 8.16
C VAL A 427 -21.76 29.55 9.68
N THR A 428 -22.20 28.47 10.31
CA THR A 428 -22.29 28.41 11.77
C THR A 428 -20.92 28.46 12.41
N ARG A 429 -19.88 27.90 11.78
CA ARG A 429 -18.50 28.01 12.28
C ARG A 429 -18.03 29.46 12.40
N LEU A 430 -18.35 30.33 11.44
CA LEU A 430 -18.02 31.76 11.54
C LEU A 430 -18.77 32.42 12.70
N VAL A 431 -20.07 32.14 12.83
CA VAL A 431 -20.89 32.68 13.93
C VAL A 431 -20.41 32.18 15.30
N ASP A 432 -20.04 30.90 15.40
CA ASP A 432 -19.53 30.28 16.63
C ASP A 432 -18.14 30.82 17.01
N MET A 433 -17.33 31.24 16.03
CA MET A 433 -16.07 31.95 16.31
C MET A 433 -16.29 33.36 16.85
N GLY A 434 -17.51 33.90 16.75
CA GLY A 434 -17.88 35.23 17.23
C GLY A 434 -18.07 36.28 16.13
N VAL A 435 -18.06 35.88 14.86
CA VAL A 435 -18.35 36.81 13.76
C VAL A 435 -19.85 37.15 13.78
N GLU A 436 -20.17 38.45 13.73
CA GLU A 436 -21.55 38.91 13.70
C GLU A 436 -22.30 38.38 12.45
N PRO A 437 -23.50 37.79 12.60
CA PRO A 437 -24.23 37.20 11.46
C PRO A 437 -24.47 38.16 10.30
N PHE A 438 -24.68 39.45 10.58
CA PHE A 438 -24.83 40.47 9.55
C PHE A 438 -23.59 40.62 8.68
N LEU A 439 -22.39 40.51 9.27
CA LEU A 439 -21.13 40.56 8.52
C LEU A 439 -20.98 39.32 7.63
N VAL A 440 -21.37 38.14 8.11
CA VAL A 440 -21.38 36.91 7.31
C VAL A 440 -22.34 37.04 6.13
N ALA A 441 -23.58 37.47 6.38
CA ALA A 441 -24.62 37.59 5.36
C ALA A 441 -24.31 38.64 4.27
N SER A 442 -23.58 39.71 4.62
CA SER A 442 -23.25 40.81 3.71
C SER A 442 -21.96 40.61 2.91
N SER A 443 -21.01 39.81 3.42
CA SER A 443 -19.68 39.67 2.81
C SER A 443 -19.44 38.32 2.12
N VAL A 444 -20.05 37.24 2.64
CA VAL A 444 -19.79 35.89 2.14
C VAL A 444 -20.65 35.62 0.92
N GLU A 445 -20.00 35.18 -0.16
CA GLU A 445 -20.67 34.86 -1.44
C GLU A 445 -20.98 33.38 -1.55
N ALA A 446 -20.07 32.52 -1.08
CA ALA A 446 -20.28 31.08 -1.10
C ALA A 446 -19.45 30.32 -0.06
N PHE A 447 -19.98 29.17 0.34
CA PHE A 447 -19.26 28.09 1.01
C PHE A 447 -19.19 26.89 0.07
N VAL A 448 -17.98 26.43 -0.21
CA VAL A 448 -17.69 25.32 -1.12
C VAL A 448 -17.12 24.17 -0.31
N ALA A 449 -17.94 23.20 0.05
CA ALA A 449 -17.44 21.98 0.70
C ALA A 449 -16.85 21.02 -0.32
N GLN A 450 -15.74 20.39 0.05
CA GLN A 450 -14.98 19.50 -0.82
C GLN A 450 -14.56 18.20 -0.12
N ARG A 451 -14.55 17.09 -0.87
CA ARG A 451 -13.87 15.83 -0.52
C ARG A 451 -13.19 15.24 -1.74
N LEU A 452 -12.25 14.30 -1.53
CA LEU A 452 -11.64 13.53 -2.62
C LEU A 452 -12.13 12.09 -2.59
N VAL A 453 -12.62 11.61 -3.74
CA VAL A 453 -12.87 10.18 -4.01
C VAL A 453 -11.78 9.63 -4.91
N ARG A 454 -11.46 8.34 -4.77
CA ARG A 454 -10.54 7.64 -5.67
C ARG A 454 -11.22 7.33 -7.01
N ILE A 455 -10.45 7.39 -8.08
CA ILE A 455 -10.92 7.12 -9.45
C ILE A 455 -10.72 5.63 -9.75
N ILE A 456 -11.73 4.95 -10.30
CA ILE A 456 -11.61 3.56 -10.72
C ILE A 456 -10.50 3.43 -11.77
N CYS A 457 -9.61 2.45 -11.58
CA CYS A 457 -8.55 2.15 -12.54
C CYS A 457 -9.15 1.79 -13.91
N LYS A 458 -8.80 2.56 -14.95
CA LYS A 458 -9.33 2.38 -16.31
C LYS A 458 -9.04 0.99 -16.89
N SER A 459 -7.88 0.41 -16.58
CA SER A 459 -7.42 -0.86 -17.12
C SER A 459 -8.09 -2.09 -16.51
N CYS A 460 -8.72 -1.94 -15.34
CA CYS A 460 -9.38 -3.04 -14.63
C CYS A 460 -10.81 -2.72 -14.19
N LYS A 461 -11.40 -1.67 -14.78
CA LYS A 461 -12.78 -1.27 -14.58
C LYS A 461 -13.72 -2.35 -15.13
N GLU A 462 -14.65 -2.79 -14.31
CA GLU A 462 -15.70 -3.74 -14.69
C GLU A 462 -17.06 -3.32 -14.12
N GLU A 463 -18.12 -3.69 -14.81
CA GLU A 463 -19.50 -3.42 -14.37
C GLU A 463 -19.95 -4.44 -13.32
N VAL A 464 -20.57 -3.93 -12.24
CA VAL A 464 -21.11 -4.76 -11.17
C VAL A 464 -22.49 -5.28 -11.57
N LYS A 465 -22.56 -6.56 -11.93
CA LYS A 465 -23.79 -7.25 -12.33
C LYS A 465 -24.65 -7.76 -11.17
N ALA A 466 -24.13 -7.72 -9.93
CA ALA A 466 -24.86 -8.16 -8.75
C ALA A 466 -26.15 -7.34 -8.54
N PRO A 467 -27.20 -7.94 -7.96
CA PRO A 467 -28.45 -7.24 -7.65
C PRO A 467 -28.25 -6.30 -6.45
N LEU A 468 -27.70 -5.11 -6.71
CA LEU A 468 -27.55 -4.02 -5.74
C LEU A 468 -28.81 -3.14 -5.71
N ILE A 469 -29.96 -3.76 -5.44
CA ILE A 469 -31.29 -3.15 -5.62
C ILE A 469 -31.43 -1.88 -4.76
N GLU A 470 -31.22 -2.00 -3.44
CA GLU A 470 -31.37 -0.88 -2.50
C GLU A 470 -30.44 0.28 -2.82
N LEU A 471 -29.20 -0.01 -3.20
CA LEU A 471 -28.21 1.00 -3.54
C LEU A 471 -28.54 1.72 -4.85
N ARG A 472 -29.02 0.99 -5.87
CA ARG A 472 -29.49 1.60 -7.12
C ARG A 472 -30.75 2.44 -6.89
N GLU A 473 -31.63 2.02 -5.99
CA GLU A 473 -32.80 2.80 -5.59
C GLU A 473 -32.41 4.08 -4.84
N GLU A 474 -31.45 4.02 -3.91
CA GLU A 474 -30.92 5.22 -3.25
C GLU A 474 -30.31 6.21 -4.25
N ILE A 475 -29.45 5.72 -5.15
CA ILE A 475 -28.81 6.55 -6.17
C ILE A 475 -29.87 7.17 -7.10
N ALA A 476 -30.81 6.37 -7.59
CA ALA A 476 -31.87 6.86 -8.47
C ALA A 476 -32.76 7.90 -7.78
N ALA A 477 -33.18 7.65 -6.53
CA ALA A 477 -33.97 8.59 -5.76
C ALA A 477 -33.22 9.90 -5.48
N SER A 478 -31.94 9.83 -5.12
CA SER A 478 -31.11 11.00 -4.82
C SER A 478 -30.83 11.88 -6.04
N LEU A 479 -30.73 11.27 -7.23
CA LEU A 479 -30.49 11.96 -8.50
C LEU A 479 -31.77 12.31 -9.27
N GLY A 480 -32.94 11.87 -8.81
CA GLY A 480 -34.21 12.06 -9.52
C GLY A 480 -34.34 11.27 -10.83
N LEU A 481 -33.68 10.10 -10.92
CA LEU A 481 -33.77 9.20 -12.09
C LEU A 481 -35.09 8.43 -12.09
N LYS A 482 -35.61 8.12 -13.29
CA LYS A 482 -36.93 7.47 -13.46
C LYS A 482 -36.91 5.99 -13.12
N SER A 483 -35.79 5.30 -13.36
CA SER A 483 -35.63 3.90 -13.01
C SER A 483 -34.26 3.61 -12.38
N ARG A 484 -34.25 2.68 -11.43
CA ARG A 484 -33.03 2.06 -10.87
C ARG A 484 -32.19 1.36 -11.94
N ASP A 485 -32.80 0.96 -13.06
CA ASP A 485 -32.12 0.27 -14.16
C ASP A 485 -31.20 1.21 -14.97
N GLU A 486 -31.37 2.52 -14.82
CA GLU A 486 -30.47 3.53 -15.40
C GLU A 486 -29.15 3.63 -14.61
N VAL A 487 -29.11 3.08 -13.38
CA VAL A 487 -27.94 3.17 -12.49
C VAL A 487 -26.96 2.04 -12.77
N LYS A 488 -25.96 2.34 -13.61
CA LYS A 488 -24.80 1.47 -13.81
C LYS A 488 -23.75 1.72 -12.74
N ILE A 489 -23.31 0.63 -12.10
CA ILE A 489 -22.28 0.66 -11.06
C ILE A 489 -21.05 -0.07 -11.57
N TYR A 490 -19.89 0.55 -11.37
CA TYR A 490 -18.60 -0.01 -11.76
C TYR A 490 -17.73 -0.22 -10.53
N ARG A 491 -16.79 -1.17 -10.64
CA ARG A 491 -15.71 -1.38 -9.67
C ARG A 491 -14.39 -1.62 -10.39
N GLY A 492 -13.28 -1.40 -9.70
CA GLY A 492 -11.98 -1.86 -10.16
C GLY A 492 -11.70 -3.24 -9.58
N ARG A 493 -11.46 -4.25 -10.43
CA ARG A 493 -11.15 -5.62 -9.95
C ARG A 493 -9.75 -5.74 -9.29
N GLY A 494 -8.89 -4.74 -9.52
CA GLY A 494 -7.47 -4.79 -9.15
C GLY A 494 -6.61 -5.36 -10.27
N CYS A 495 -5.52 -4.68 -10.60
CA CYS A 495 -4.52 -5.12 -11.57
C CYS A 495 -3.12 -4.60 -11.21
N PRO A 496 -2.06 -5.09 -11.87
CA PRO A 496 -0.70 -4.62 -11.62
C PRO A 496 -0.52 -3.10 -11.79
N GLU A 497 -1.19 -2.48 -12.76
CA GLU A 497 -1.09 -1.04 -13.00
C GLU A 497 -1.56 -0.22 -11.79
N CYS A 498 -2.68 -0.61 -11.17
CA CYS A 498 -3.19 0.05 -9.97
C CYS A 498 -2.66 -0.55 -8.67
N ASN A 499 -1.57 -1.34 -8.70
CA ASN A 499 -1.05 -2.05 -7.53
C ASN A 499 -2.11 -2.91 -6.81
N ASN A 500 -3.02 -3.52 -7.58
CA ASN A 500 -4.15 -4.32 -7.11
C ASN A 500 -5.16 -3.58 -6.20
N THR A 501 -5.16 -2.25 -6.17
CA THR A 501 -6.13 -1.48 -5.37
C THR A 501 -7.50 -1.35 -6.04
N GLY A 502 -7.56 -1.43 -7.37
CA GLY A 502 -8.75 -1.10 -8.16
C GLY A 502 -8.89 0.39 -8.50
N PHE A 503 -7.99 1.25 -7.99
CA PHE A 503 -8.07 2.70 -8.12
C PHE A 503 -6.79 3.33 -8.69
N TRP A 504 -6.91 4.45 -9.39
CA TRP A 504 -5.77 5.17 -9.95
C TRP A 504 -6.03 6.68 -9.96
N GLY A 505 -5.51 7.37 -8.95
CA GLY A 505 -5.71 8.82 -8.78
C GLY A 505 -7.00 9.16 -8.04
N ARG A 506 -7.27 10.46 -7.92
CA ARG A 506 -8.39 11.02 -7.15
C ARG A 506 -9.09 12.14 -7.91
N THR A 507 -10.38 12.35 -7.64
CA THR A 507 -11.17 13.48 -8.13
C THR A 507 -11.96 14.09 -6.96
N ALA A 508 -12.23 15.39 -7.03
CA ALA A 508 -12.93 16.10 -5.96
C ALA A 508 -14.44 16.08 -6.16
N ILE A 509 -15.21 15.79 -5.11
CA ILE A 509 -16.66 16.03 -5.08
C ILE A 509 -16.96 17.34 -4.36
N TYR A 510 -17.98 18.06 -4.83
CA TYR A 510 -18.27 19.42 -4.41
C TYR A 510 -19.72 19.63 -3.97
N GLU A 511 -19.89 20.45 -2.95
CA GLU A 511 -21.18 21.01 -2.51
C GLU A 511 -21.00 22.53 -2.42
N ILE A 512 -21.71 23.27 -3.28
CA ILE A 512 -21.55 24.73 -3.43
C ILE A 512 -22.80 25.43 -2.92
N LEU A 513 -22.69 26.01 -1.72
CA LEU A 513 -23.74 26.81 -1.11
C LEU A 513 -23.52 28.28 -1.46
N ILE A 514 -24.40 28.83 -2.28
CA ILE A 514 -24.41 30.26 -2.63
C ILE A 514 -25.24 31.02 -1.59
N VAL A 515 -24.68 32.11 -1.08
CA VAL A 515 -25.35 32.97 -0.09
C VAL A 515 -26.29 33.94 -0.81
N ASN A 516 -27.46 33.41 -1.22
CA ASN A 516 -28.55 34.21 -1.78
C ASN A 516 -29.42 34.85 -0.68
N GLU A 517 -30.44 35.62 -1.05
CA GLU A 517 -31.29 36.35 -0.10
C GLU A 517 -31.94 35.46 0.98
N SER A 518 -32.49 34.31 0.58
CA SER A 518 -33.09 33.37 1.53
C SER A 518 -32.07 32.80 2.51
N ILE A 519 -30.82 32.60 2.07
CA ILE A 519 -29.73 32.14 2.93
C ILE A 519 -29.27 33.29 3.82
N ARG A 520 -29.21 34.54 3.34
CA ARG A 520 -28.88 35.72 4.15
C ARG A 520 -29.86 35.89 5.31
N GLU A 521 -31.16 35.81 5.04
CA GLU A 521 -32.18 35.85 6.08
C GLU A 521 -31.98 34.72 7.10
N ALA A 522 -31.72 33.50 6.63
CA ALA A 522 -31.45 32.36 7.51
C ALA A 522 -30.20 32.56 8.40
N ILE A 523 -29.16 33.22 7.87
CA ILE A 523 -27.96 33.58 8.63
C ILE A 523 -28.31 34.61 9.71
N LEU A 524 -29.04 35.67 9.36
CA LEU A 524 -29.47 36.72 10.29
C LEU A 524 -30.34 36.18 11.42
N GLU A 525 -31.23 35.23 11.11
CA GLU A 525 -32.08 34.52 12.07
C GLU A 525 -31.32 33.44 12.86
N ARG A 526 -30.02 33.24 12.60
CA ARG A 526 -29.18 32.21 13.23
C ARG A 526 -29.78 30.80 13.12
N LYS A 527 -30.32 30.46 11.95
CA LYS A 527 -30.88 29.12 11.69
C LYS A 527 -29.81 28.04 11.84
N ARG A 528 -30.26 26.84 12.23
CA ARG A 528 -29.40 25.67 12.34
C ARG A 528 -28.83 25.25 10.97
N PRO A 529 -27.65 24.60 10.92
CA PRO A 529 -27.02 24.22 9.65
C PRO A 529 -27.88 23.31 8.76
N ASP A 530 -28.65 22.41 9.37
CA ASP A 530 -29.58 21.51 8.67
C ASP A 530 -30.70 22.27 7.94
N ALA A 531 -31.25 23.30 8.57
CA ALA A 531 -32.24 24.17 7.93
C ALA A 531 -31.65 24.97 6.76
N ILE A 532 -30.45 25.53 6.95
CA ILE A 532 -29.72 26.26 5.89
C ILE A 532 -29.43 25.31 4.71
N LYS A 533 -28.95 24.09 4.99
CA LYS A 533 -28.68 23.07 3.98
C LYS A 533 -29.94 22.71 3.19
N LEU A 534 -31.07 22.47 3.86
CA LEU A 534 -32.34 22.17 3.20
C LEU A 534 -32.81 23.32 2.28
N MET A 535 -32.67 24.57 2.73
CA MET A 535 -32.97 25.75 1.91
C MET A 535 -32.05 25.83 0.68
N ALA A 536 -30.75 25.58 0.85
CA ALA A 536 -29.80 25.57 -0.25
C ALA A 536 -30.11 24.45 -1.27
N LEU A 537 -30.46 23.24 -0.81
CA LEU A 537 -30.87 22.13 -1.68
C LEU A 537 -32.13 22.49 -2.49
N ARG A 538 -33.12 23.14 -1.86
CA ARG A 538 -34.33 23.64 -2.54
C ARG A 538 -34.00 24.71 -3.60
N ASN A 539 -32.95 25.49 -3.38
CA ASN A 539 -32.44 26.49 -4.30
C ASN A 539 -31.51 25.90 -5.39
N GLY A 540 -31.44 24.58 -5.54
CA GLY A 540 -30.69 23.91 -6.60
C GLY A 540 -29.24 23.56 -6.24
N MET A 541 -28.82 23.72 -4.98
CA MET A 541 -27.57 23.15 -4.51
C MET A 541 -27.62 21.63 -4.61
N ARG A 542 -26.49 21.01 -4.96
CA ARG A 542 -26.30 19.56 -4.87
C ARG A 542 -25.42 19.25 -3.66
N SER A 543 -25.79 18.24 -2.90
CA SER A 543 -24.99 17.77 -1.78
C SER A 543 -23.70 17.08 -2.25
N LEU A 544 -22.73 16.92 -1.35
CA LEU A 544 -21.53 16.12 -1.60
C LEU A 544 -21.89 14.69 -2.06
N ARG A 545 -22.92 14.10 -1.45
CA ARG A 545 -23.35 12.73 -1.77
C ARG A 545 -24.01 12.66 -3.15
N GLN A 546 -24.83 13.65 -3.53
CA GLN A 546 -25.41 13.74 -4.87
C GLN A 546 -24.35 13.92 -5.97
N ASP A 547 -23.35 14.77 -5.75
CA ASP A 547 -22.23 14.94 -6.67
C ASP A 547 -21.41 13.64 -6.80
N GLY A 548 -21.18 12.95 -5.69
CA GLY A 548 -20.58 11.61 -5.68
C GLY A 548 -21.38 10.58 -6.48
N TRP A 549 -22.70 10.54 -6.32
CA TRP A 549 -23.58 9.65 -7.08
C TRP A 549 -23.55 9.89 -8.59
N ARG A 550 -23.46 11.15 -9.05
CA ARG A 550 -23.26 11.44 -10.48
C ARG A 550 -21.97 10.78 -10.99
N LYS A 551 -20.90 10.85 -10.22
CA LYS A 551 -19.61 10.23 -10.57
C LYS A 551 -19.64 8.71 -10.53
N VAL A 552 -20.45 8.11 -9.66
CA VAL A 552 -20.71 6.67 -9.65
C VAL A 552 -21.42 6.24 -10.93
N VAL A 553 -22.49 6.94 -11.32
CA VAL A 553 -23.23 6.64 -12.56
C VAL A 553 -22.35 6.84 -13.80
N ALA A 554 -21.48 7.85 -13.81
CA ALA A 554 -20.48 8.04 -14.86
C ALA A 554 -19.35 6.98 -14.84
N GLY A 555 -19.31 6.12 -13.81
CA GLY A 555 -18.28 5.09 -13.60
C GLY A 555 -16.90 5.68 -13.34
N VAL A 556 -16.83 6.85 -12.71
CA VAL A 556 -15.57 7.50 -12.30
C VAL A 556 -15.10 6.95 -10.96
N THR A 557 -16.01 6.75 -10.01
CA THR A 557 -15.73 6.21 -8.67
C THR A 557 -16.73 5.11 -8.29
N THR A 558 -16.56 4.49 -7.13
CA THR A 558 -17.45 3.44 -6.62
C THR A 558 -18.41 3.97 -5.55
N PRO A 559 -19.54 3.29 -5.30
CA PRO A 559 -20.45 3.72 -4.25
C PRO A 559 -19.82 3.75 -2.85
N GLU A 560 -18.94 2.79 -2.55
CA GLU A 560 -18.25 2.67 -1.27
C GLU A 560 -17.41 3.91 -0.97
N GLU A 561 -16.67 4.41 -1.97
CA GLU A 561 -15.88 5.64 -1.84
C GLU A 561 -16.73 6.86 -1.47
N VAL A 562 -17.91 6.99 -2.09
CA VAL A 562 -18.81 8.10 -1.80
C VAL A 562 -19.41 7.95 -0.40
N MET A 563 -19.82 6.75 0.00
CA MET A 563 -20.41 6.51 1.31
C MET A 563 -19.41 6.70 2.45
N ASP A 564 -18.15 6.33 2.26
CA ASP A 564 -17.12 6.42 3.31
C ASP A 564 -16.78 7.86 3.69
N ILE A 565 -16.93 8.81 2.76
CA ILE A 565 -16.52 10.21 2.96
C ILE A 565 -17.70 11.19 3.03
N THR A 566 -18.93 10.72 2.84
CA THR A 566 -20.15 11.55 2.87
C THR A 566 -21.19 10.98 3.82
N VAL A 567 -22.06 11.85 4.34
CA VAL A 567 -23.22 11.44 5.16
C VAL A 567 -24.46 11.40 4.29
N LYS A 568 -25.42 10.54 4.63
CA LYS A 568 -26.72 10.48 3.96
C LYS A 568 -27.48 11.78 4.19
N ASP A 569 -28.04 12.37 3.14
CA ASP A 569 -28.90 13.53 3.30
C ASP A 569 -30.25 13.08 3.89
N GLU A 570 -30.54 13.51 5.11
CA GLU A 570 -31.85 13.34 5.73
C GLU A 570 -32.79 14.42 5.18
N ILE A 571 -33.39 14.16 4.02
CA ILE A 571 -34.48 15.01 3.52
C ILE A 571 -35.76 14.53 4.21
N PRO A 572 -36.43 15.35 5.04
CA PRO A 572 -37.67 14.96 5.68
C PRO A 572 -38.70 14.54 4.61
N ARG A 573 -39.23 13.33 4.73
CA ARG A 573 -40.21 12.74 3.79
C ARG A 573 -41.55 13.49 3.72
N SER A 574 -41.74 14.57 4.46
CA SER A 574 -43.05 15.22 4.62
C SER A 574 -43.46 16.19 3.52
N GLU A 575 -42.62 16.50 2.52
CA GLU A 575 -42.96 17.53 1.52
C GLU A 575 -42.60 17.19 0.06
N VAL A 576 -42.37 15.91 -0.24
CA VAL A 576 -42.22 15.46 -1.64
C VAL A 576 -43.28 14.41 -1.94
N GLY A 577 -44.48 14.88 -2.31
CA GLY A 577 -45.50 14.05 -2.95
C GLY A 577 -46.93 14.32 -2.47
N GLY A 578 -47.79 14.79 -3.37
CA GLY A 578 -49.23 14.83 -3.12
C GLY A 578 -50.07 15.38 -4.26
N ASN A 579 -50.23 14.62 -5.35
CA ASN A 579 -51.51 14.52 -6.07
C ASN A 579 -51.51 13.36 -7.08
N SER A 580 -52.03 12.21 -6.66
CA SER A 580 -53.18 11.52 -7.28
C SER A 580 -53.38 10.10 -6.69
N ALA A 581 -54.57 9.91 -6.11
CA ALA A 581 -55.43 8.72 -5.94
C ALA A 581 -54.91 7.32 -6.40
N ASN A 582 -55.22 6.17 -5.77
CA ASN A 582 -56.37 5.80 -4.92
C ASN A 582 -56.10 4.46 -4.14
N PRO A 583 -57.00 4.05 -3.22
CA PRO A 583 -56.75 3.11 -2.11
C PRO A 583 -57.42 1.73 -2.23
N SER A 584 -56.81 0.71 -1.60
CA SER A 584 -57.40 -0.55 -1.08
C SER A 584 -56.25 -1.59 -1.02
N GLU A 585 -55.96 -2.37 0.03
CA GLU A 585 -56.83 -3.12 0.92
C GLU A 585 -56.13 -3.33 2.28
N LYS A 586 -56.91 -3.28 3.36
CA LYS A 586 -56.55 -3.80 4.68
C LYS A 586 -56.72 -5.32 4.69
N LYS A 587 -55.74 -6.06 5.18
CA LYS A 587 -55.98 -7.31 5.92
C LYS A 587 -55.09 -7.38 7.15
N THR A 588 -55.78 -7.50 8.29
CA THR A 588 -55.33 -7.83 9.64
C THR A 588 -54.94 -9.30 9.75
N ASN A 589 -53.99 -9.61 10.66
CA ASN A 589 -53.96 -10.73 11.62
C ASN A 589 -52.54 -10.81 12.20
N THR A 590 -52.28 -10.36 13.42
CA THR A 590 -52.31 -11.10 14.70
C THR A 590 -51.25 -12.19 14.86
N GLU A 591 -50.44 -11.95 15.89
CA GLU A 591 -49.91 -12.89 16.89
C GLU A 591 -48.53 -13.58 16.75
N ASN A 592 -47.76 -13.32 17.81
CA ASN A 592 -46.94 -14.22 18.61
C ASN A 592 -45.45 -14.46 18.27
N GLN A 593 -44.66 -13.76 19.10
CA GLN A 593 -43.66 -14.29 20.04
C GLN A 593 -42.28 -14.76 19.53
N PRO A 594 -41.24 -14.59 20.38
CA PRO A 594 -39.85 -14.65 19.97
C PRO A 594 -39.32 -16.09 20.03
N VAL A 595 -38.65 -16.54 18.98
CA VAL A 595 -38.01 -17.87 18.97
C VAL A 595 -36.49 -17.72 19.00
N ASN A 596 -35.99 -18.14 20.15
CA ASN A 596 -34.64 -18.54 20.53
C ASN A 596 -34.02 -19.53 19.51
N PRO A 597 -32.86 -19.25 18.89
CA PRO A 597 -32.24 -20.16 17.93
C PRO A 597 -31.30 -21.15 18.64
N PHE A 598 -31.84 -22.09 19.41
CA PHE A 598 -31.11 -23.29 19.85
C PHE A 598 -32.04 -24.49 20.01
N SER A 599 -32.25 -25.21 18.89
CA SER A 599 -32.54 -26.65 18.74
C SER A 599 -33.14 -26.82 17.33
N GLU A 600 -32.76 -27.71 16.41
CA GLU A 600 -32.22 -29.07 16.46
C GLU A 600 -31.40 -29.26 15.17
N ALA A 601 -30.13 -29.67 15.27
CA ALA A 601 -29.71 -31.05 14.99
C ALA A 601 -30.16 -31.62 13.63
N ALA A 602 -29.39 -31.30 12.58
CA ALA A 602 -29.31 -32.10 11.38
C ALA A 602 -27.83 -32.41 11.09
N THR A 603 -27.34 -33.49 11.70
CA THR A 603 -26.28 -34.39 11.18
C THR A 603 -25.16 -33.75 10.36
N GLU A 604 -24.20 -33.13 11.03
CA GLU A 604 -22.86 -32.94 10.44
C GLU A 604 -22.11 -34.28 10.49
N LYS A 605 -21.91 -34.89 9.32
CA LYS A 605 -20.90 -35.92 9.14
C LYS A 605 -19.53 -35.30 9.41
N ASN A 606 -18.79 -35.93 10.33
CA ASN A 606 -17.39 -35.65 10.66
C ASN A 606 -16.52 -35.37 9.42
N ASP A 607 -16.14 -34.12 9.21
CA ASP A 607 -15.20 -33.71 8.14
C ASP A 607 -13.74 -33.79 8.62
N TYR A 608 -13.36 -34.96 9.16
CA TYR A 608 -12.06 -35.22 9.79
C TYR A 608 -11.20 -36.25 9.04
N GLU A 609 -11.17 -36.22 7.71
CA GLU A 609 -10.25 -37.08 6.93
C GLU A 609 -9.53 -36.36 5.78
N SER A 610 -8.57 -35.51 6.12
CA SER A 610 -7.38 -35.31 5.27
C SER A 610 -6.14 -35.07 6.12
N ARG A 611 -5.71 -36.09 6.88
CA ARG A 611 -4.44 -36.04 7.62
C ARG A 611 -3.28 -36.34 6.66
N VAL A 612 -2.25 -35.48 6.66
CA VAL A 612 -1.05 -35.60 5.79
C VAL A 612 -0.27 -36.91 6.02
N TYR A 613 -0.32 -37.44 7.24
CA TYR A 613 0.24 -38.75 7.56
C TYR A 613 -0.83 -39.61 8.22
N PRO A 614 -1.01 -40.86 7.78
CA PRO A 614 -1.87 -41.79 8.48
C PRO A 614 -1.30 -42.09 9.88
N ARG A 615 -2.18 -42.48 10.80
CA ARG A 615 -1.87 -42.68 12.23
C ARG A 615 -2.38 -44.04 12.68
N VAL A 616 -1.59 -44.74 13.49
CA VAL A 616 -1.98 -46.03 14.09
C VAL A 616 -1.86 -45.97 15.61
N ASN A 617 -2.82 -46.59 16.29
CA ASN A 617 -2.81 -46.74 17.75
C ASN A 617 -2.00 -47.97 18.15
N GLU A 618 -0.70 -47.94 17.87
CA GLU A 618 0.23 -49.02 18.18
C GLU A 618 1.09 -48.69 19.40
N ARG A 619 1.40 -49.72 20.19
CA ARG A 619 2.18 -49.59 21.42
C ARG A 619 3.68 -49.66 21.10
N VAL A 620 4.29 -48.53 20.76
CA VAL A 620 5.74 -48.42 20.54
C VAL A 620 6.44 -47.84 21.77
N GLY A 621 7.69 -48.27 22.01
CA GLY A 621 8.49 -47.77 23.13
C GLY A 621 8.95 -46.34 22.87
N VAL A 622 8.64 -45.42 23.78
CA VAL A 622 9.07 -44.02 23.70
C VAL A 622 9.86 -43.68 24.96
N ARG A 623 11.12 -43.29 24.78
CA ARG A 623 11.88 -42.63 25.84
C ARG A 623 12.07 -41.17 25.51
N PHE A 624 12.00 -40.29 26.51
CA PHE A 624 12.19 -38.88 26.28
C PHE A 624 12.89 -38.17 27.45
N GLN A 625 13.56 -37.08 27.11
CA GLN A 625 14.10 -36.12 28.06
C GLN A 625 13.67 -34.70 27.67
N ILE A 626 13.37 -33.86 28.65
CA ILE A 626 13.06 -32.44 28.43
C ILE A 626 14.37 -31.70 28.14
N VAL A 627 14.39 -30.88 27.10
CA VAL A 627 15.57 -30.07 26.74
C VAL A 627 15.57 -28.78 27.57
N LYS A 628 16.63 -28.54 28.35
CA LYS A 628 16.78 -27.36 29.22
C LYS A 628 17.52 -26.20 28.55
N GLN A 629 18.55 -26.49 27.75
CA GLN A 629 19.39 -25.45 27.14
C GLN A 629 19.96 -25.95 25.81
N ILE A 630 20.12 -25.05 24.84
CA ILE A 630 20.71 -25.36 23.53
C ILE A 630 22.13 -24.82 23.53
N ASP A 631 23.13 -25.67 23.31
CA ASP A 631 24.51 -25.23 23.11
C ASP A 631 24.62 -24.57 21.73
N GLN A 632 24.82 -23.25 21.72
CA GLN A 632 24.80 -22.46 20.49
C GLN A 632 26.03 -22.70 19.59
N LYS A 633 27.10 -23.32 20.10
CA LYS A 633 28.29 -23.63 19.31
C LYS A 633 28.24 -25.00 18.67
N THR A 634 27.76 -26.02 19.39
CA THR A 634 27.69 -27.39 18.87
C THR A 634 26.32 -27.76 18.29
N ARG A 635 25.28 -26.95 18.55
CA ARG A 635 23.87 -27.28 18.31
C ARG A 635 23.39 -28.52 19.07
N GLU A 636 24.12 -28.92 20.12
CA GLU A 636 23.70 -30.04 20.97
C GLU A 636 22.70 -29.57 22.04
N PHE A 637 21.67 -30.37 22.26
CA PHE A 637 20.62 -30.09 23.22
C PHE A 637 21.02 -30.64 24.60
N LYS A 638 21.21 -29.77 25.59
CA LYS A 638 21.36 -30.20 26.99
C LYS A 638 19.99 -30.57 27.54
N THR A 639 19.81 -31.84 27.85
CA THR A 639 18.59 -32.43 28.39
C THR A 639 18.62 -32.50 29.91
N GLU A 640 17.47 -32.76 30.53
CA GLU A 640 17.44 -33.19 31.93
C GLU A 640 18.15 -34.54 32.10
N ASP A 641 18.81 -34.73 33.26
CA ASP A 641 19.50 -35.99 33.58
C ASP A 641 18.54 -37.19 33.69
N VAL A 642 17.24 -36.93 33.85
CA VAL A 642 16.21 -37.96 34.02
C VAL A 642 15.61 -38.34 32.66
N GLU A 643 15.88 -39.57 32.19
CA GLU A 643 15.19 -40.17 31.04
C GLU A 643 13.87 -40.80 31.49
N HIS A 644 12.77 -40.40 30.86
CA HIS A 644 11.44 -40.96 31.10
C HIS A 644 11.11 -42.00 30.03
N ALA A 645 10.55 -43.14 30.44
CA ALA A 645 10.07 -44.17 29.54
C ALA A 645 8.54 -44.27 29.59
N THR A 646 7.92 -44.37 28.42
CA THR A 646 6.48 -44.52 28.25
C THR A 646 6.20 -45.28 26.95
N PHE A 647 4.92 -45.49 26.63
CA PHE A 647 4.50 -46.09 25.38
C PHE A 647 3.64 -45.11 24.59
N SER A 648 3.73 -45.18 23.26
CA SER A 648 2.82 -44.43 22.41
C SER A 648 1.40 -45.00 22.49
N LYS A 649 0.42 -44.11 22.32
CA LYS A 649 -0.97 -44.48 22.03
C LYS A 649 -1.37 -44.16 20.60
N ASP A 650 -0.61 -43.33 19.90
CA ASP A 650 -0.84 -42.90 18.52
C ASP A 650 0.50 -42.44 17.92
N ILE A 651 0.89 -43.01 16.78
CA ILE A 651 2.14 -42.67 16.06
C ILE A 651 1.89 -42.43 14.57
N SER A 652 2.59 -41.44 14.02
CA SER A 652 2.69 -41.15 12.59
C SER A 652 4.08 -40.65 12.21
N ALA A 653 4.36 -40.58 10.92
CA ALA A 653 5.54 -39.90 10.39
C ALA A 653 5.63 -38.39 10.73
N GLY A 654 4.54 -37.78 11.21
CA GLY A 654 4.51 -36.37 11.65
C GLY A 654 4.67 -36.15 13.15
N GLY A 655 4.56 -37.20 13.97
CA GLY A 655 4.63 -37.07 15.43
C GLY A 655 4.05 -38.25 16.19
N VAL A 656 4.21 -38.21 17.51
CA VAL A 656 3.78 -39.26 18.44
C VAL A 656 2.96 -38.67 19.59
N ARG A 657 2.00 -39.45 20.08
CA ARG A 657 1.25 -39.21 21.30
C ARG A 657 1.62 -40.26 22.34
N PHE A 658 1.93 -39.81 23.56
CA PHE A 658 2.21 -40.67 24.70
C PHE A 658 1.62 -40.11 26.00
N VAL A 659 1.50 -40.95 27.03
CA VAL A 659 0.97 -40.54 28.34
C VAL A 659 2.13 -40.24 29.29
N PHE A 660 1.99 -39.16 30.07
CA PHE A 660 2.94 -38.78 31.11
C PHE A 660 2.23 -38.31 32.39
N GLY A 661 2.78 -38.63 33.56
CA GLY A 661 2.17 -38.34 34.87
C GLY A 661 2.29 -36.89 35.34
N LYS A 662 2.85 -36.00 34.52
CA LYS A 662 2.96 -34.55 34.80
C LYS A 662 2.63 -33.77 33.54
N THR A 663 2.16 -32.54 33.70
CA THR A 663 1.96 -31.64 32.55
C THR A 663 3.31 -31.16 32.00
N ILE A 664 3.42 -31.08 30.68
CA ILE A 664 4.58 -30.50 29.97
C ILE A 664 4.08 -29.27 29.21
N PRO A 665 4.65 -28.07 29.41
CA PRO A 665 4.18 -26.87 28.72
C PRO A 665 4.20 -27.01 27.19
N ILE A 666 3.18 -26.49 26.52
CA ILE A 666 3.14 -26.43 25.06
C ILE A 666 4.33 -25.62 24.54
N GLY A 667 4.98 -26.12 23.50
CA GLY A 667 6.16 -25.52 22.89
C GLY A 667 7.49 -26.02 23.43
N THR A 668 7.50 -26.81 24.52
CA THR A 668 8.69 -27.45 25.10
C THR A 668 9.37 -28.38 24.09
N LEU A 669 10.70 -28.36 24.04
CA LEU A 669 11.51 -29.27 23.23
C LEU A 669 11.84 -30.54 24.01
N LEU A 670 11.73 -31.67 23.34
CA LEU A 670 12.00 -33.01 23.86
C LEU A 670 13.06 -33.68 23.00
N SER A 671 14.00 -34.38 23.63
CA SER A 671 14.81 -35.39 22.95
C SER A 671 14.09 -36.73 23.05
N LEU A 672 13.67 -37.30 21.92
CA LEU A 672 12.91 -38.55 21.83
C LEU A 672 13.78 -39.69 21.31
N LYS A 673 13.59 -40.88 21.90
CA LYS A 673 14.05 -42.16 21.37
C LYS A 673 12.85 -43.07 21.17
N ILE A 674 12.60 -43.46 19.92
CA ILE A 674 11.40 -44.22 19.53
C ILE A 674 11.83 -45.58 19.01
N GLN A 675 11.30 -46.64 19.62
CA GLN A 675 11.57 -48.01 19.23
C GLN A 675 10.31 -48.64 18.64
N LEU A 676 10.31 -48.84 17.31
CA LEU A 676 9.14 -49.31 16.56
C LEU A 676 8.85 -50.80 16.77
N LYS A 677 9.89 -51.64 16.92
CA LYS A 677 9.78 -53.09 17.23
C LYS A 677 10.88 -53.51 18.21
N GLU A 678 10.64 -54.58 18.96
CA GLU A 678 11.66 -55.18 19.83
C GLU A 678 12.88 -55.64 19.00
N GLY A 679 14.09 -55.30 19.45
CA GLY A 679 15.35 -55.62 18.76
C GLY A 679 15.75 -54.66 17.63
N GLU A 680 14.87 -53.75 17.17
CA GLU A 680 15.23 -52.73 16.18
C GLU A 680 15.96 -51.53 16.82
N ARG A 681 16.87 -50.91 16.05
CA ARG A 681 17.59 -49.69 16.44
C ARG A 681 16.60 -48.53 16.61
N SER A 682 16.66 -47.86 17.75
CA SER A 682 15.78 -46.73 18.06
C SER A 682 16.07 -45.50 17.19
N ILE A 683 14.99 -44.81 16.79
CA ILE A 683 15.02 -43.54 16.08
C ILE A 683 15.20 -42.43 17.11
N HIS A 684 16.19 -41.56 16.90
CA HIS A 684 16.52 -40.48 17.80
C HIS A 684 16.19 -39.14 17.14
N CYS A 685 15.36 -38.31 17.79
CA CYS A 685 15.00 -37.01 17.24
C CYS A 685 14.57 -36.02 18.31
N THR A 686 14.74 -34.74 18.02
CA THR A 686 14.12 -33.64 18.73
C THR A 686 12.65 -33.49 18.30
N ALA A 687 11.76 -33.27 19.27
CA ALA A 687 10.35 -33.01 19.04
C ALA A 687 9.86 -31.82 19.84
N ARG A 688 8.78 -31.20 19.40
CA ARG A 688 8.12 -30.09 20.11
C ARG A 688 6.76 -30.53 20.61
N VAL A 689 6.47 -30.26 21.88
CA VAL A 689 5.13 -30.47 22.45
C VAL A 689 4.16 -29.51 21.77
N GLY A 690 3.18 -30.05 21.05
CA GLY A 690 2.19 -29.28 20.32
C GLY A 690 0.86 -29.16 21.05
N ARG A 691 0.45 -30.21 21.76
CA ARG A 691 -0.78 -30.23 22.57
C ARG A 691 -0.59 -31.12 23.79
N VAL A 692 -1.26 -30.75 24.88
CA VAL A 692 -1.36 -31.55 26.11
C VAL A 692 -2.80 -31.56 26.56
N GLU A 693 -3.36 -32.75 26.77
CA GLU A 693 -4.76 -32.96 27.15
C GLU A 693 -4.81 -33.83 28.41
N GLN A 694 -5.66 -33.50 29.38
CA GLN A 694 -5.80 -34.32 30.58
C GLN A 694 -6.51 -35.63 30.23
N GLU A 695 -5.98 -36.75 30.71
CA GLU A 695 -6.53 -38.08 30.45
C GLU A 695 -7.58 -38.42 31.51
N GLY A 696 -8.86 -38.15 31.22
CA GLY A 696 -9.99 -38.51 32.09
C GLY A 696 -9.93 -37.91 33.49
N GLN A 697 -10.36 -38.67 34.50
CA GLN A 697 -10.30 -38.29 35.93
C GLN A 697 -8.95 -38.63 36.60
N THR A 698 -7.97 -39.16 35.86
CA THR A 698 -6.65 -39.49 36.39
C THR A 698 -5.67 -38.31 36.32
N ASN A 699 -4.63 -38.33 37.15
CA ASN A 699 -3.59 -37.30 37.20
C ASN A 699 -2.53 -37.45 36.06
N SER A 700 -2.92 -38.00 34.90
CA SER A 700 -2.06 -38.23 33.73
C SER A 700 -2.46 -37.34 32.55
N PHE A 701 -1.49 -37.02 31.70
CA PHE A 701 -1.65 -36.13 30.56
C PHE A 701 -1.24 -36.83 29.26
N ASN A 702 -2.09 -36.71 28.24
CA ASN A 702 -1.79 -37.07 26.86
C ASN A 702 -0.93 -35.96 26.23
N VAL A 703 0.33 -36.27 25.96
CA VAL A 703 1.29 -35.34 25.33
C VAL A 703 1.39 -35.68 23.85
N ILE A 704 1.09 -34.71 22.98
CA ILE A 704 1.26 -34.82 21.52
C ILE A 704 2.49 -34.03 21.13
N ALA A 705 3.51 -34.72 20.61
CA ALA A 705 4.78 -34.13 20.19
C ALA A 705 4.98 -34.30 18.67
N TYR A 706 5.41 -33.22 18.01
CA TYR A 706 5.73 -33.20 16.58
C TYR A 706 7.24 -33.25 16.37
N TYR A 707 7.70 -34.12 15.48
CA TYR A 707 9.13 -34.27 15.19
C TYR A 707 9.67 -33.04 14.46
N LEU A 708 10.85 -32.56 14.86
CA LEU A 708 11.49 -31.38 14.26
C LEU A 708 12.62 -31.76 13.31
N ASP A 709 13.37 -32.82 13.60
CA ASP A 709 14.67 -33.11 12.95
C ASP A 709 14.86 -34.59 12.57
N ILE A 710 13.77 -35.36 12.38
CA ILE A 710 13.87 -36.71 11.81
C ILE A 710 14.38 -36.68 10.37
N THR A 711 15.29 -37.59 10.03
CA THR A 711 15.80 -37.74 8.66
C THR A 711 14.73 -38.33 7.72
N SER A 712 14.88 -38.15 6.41
CA SER A 712 13.98 -38.75 5.42
C SER A 712 13.94 -40.27 5.53
N ALA A 713 15.06 -40.92 5.84
CA ALA A 713 15.14 -42.37 6.02
C ALA A 713 14.36 -42.84 7.26
N GLU A 714 14.46 -42.12 8.39
CA GLU A 714 13.69 -42.43 9.60
C GLU A 714 12.19 -42.15 9.41
N ARG A 715 11.85 -41.07 8.71
CA ARG A 715 10.45 -40.77 8.35
C ARG A 715 9.83 -41.88 7.52
N VAL A 716 10.56 -42.39 6.52
CA VAL A 716 10.12 -43.53 5.71
C VAL A 716 9.97 -44.80 6.54
N LYS A 717 10.88 -45.06 7.50
CA LYS A 717 10.73 -46.21 8.43
C LYS A 717 9.45 -46.12 9.27
N ILE A 718 9.14 -44.94 9.82
CA ILE A 718 7.90 -44.72 10.57
C ILE A 718 6.69 -44.86 9.65
N SER A 719 6.71 -44.27 8.44
CA SER A 719 5.62 -44.42 7.47
C SER A 719 5.39 -45.88 7.07
N ASN A 720 6.45 -46.65 6.81
CA ASN A 720 6.34 -48.06 6.44
C ASN A 720 5.78 -48.89 7.61
N PHE A 721 6.22 -48.61 8.84
CA PHE A 721 5.66 -49.24 10.04
C PHE A 721 4.16 -48.95 10.18
N VAL A 722 3.77 -47.67 10.09
CA VAL A 722 2.36 -47.23 10.17
C VAL A 722 1.53 -47.90 9.07
N ASN A 723 2.01 -47.88 7.82
CA ASN A 723 1.31 -48.50 6.68
C ASN A 723 1.17 -50.02 6.84
N SER A 724 2.20 -50.71 7.37
CA SER A 724 2.15 -52.16 7.64
C SER A 724 1.17 -52.58 8.74
N LYS A 725 0.60 -51.61 9.47
CA LYS A 725 -0.38 -51.82 10.55
C LYS A 725 -1.78 -51.32 10.18
N LEU A 726 -1.90 -50.62 9.06
CA LEU A 726 -3.18 -50.20 8.46
C LEU A 726 -3.67 -51.21 7.40
N THR A 727 -2.76 -52.07 6.94
CA THR A 727 -3.02 -53.25 6.12
C THR A 727 -3.07 -54.47 7.02
#